data_AF-A0A7V6L7A5-F1
#
_entry.id   AF-A0A7V6L7A5-F1
#
_cell.length_a   1.000
_cell.length_b   1.000
_cell.length_c   1.000
_cell.angle_alpha   90.00
_cell.angle_beta   90.00
_cell.angle_gamma   90.00
#
_symmetry.space_group_name_H-M   'P 1'
#
loop_
_entity.id
_entity.type
_entity.pdbx_description
1 polymer ?
#
loop_
_entity_poly.entity_id
_entity_poly.type
_entity_poly.pdbx_seq_one_letter_code
_entity_poly.pdbx_strand_id
1 'polypeptide(L)'
;MKYAFYTANRNNLTWKEAITTAKDLGFSGIEIGAGLLDAQPFTSQYILRTAEQLANLNLEISCFSSSCSLNDREKRKENIQQLRELIDIAARMGASFVRLLPDDDIMPNDRATDQAVISAISAILPYAEKKHVILLIDTIGIYCDTDRLRKVLEHFASDNLAALWNVHHPYRFHNESAEKTVQNLGAYIKYVHMKDSLMNDGAVKFTLMGEGDLPVDEIIRALKSVNYDGYIAYEWITDQDSDLDEADIVFPHFMNYITSKFEENTKANKLYYNKAKTGRFVWKKEQLIDCTFPQLLDRMVEEFPDQYAFRYTTLNYTRTYSQFRDDVDTFARSLIALGVKKGDHVAVWATNIPQWYITFWATTKIGAVLVTVNTAYKIHEAEYLFRQSDTHTIVMIEGHKDSHYAKIVKELCPELETSLPGQPLRIKRLPFLRNIITVDFSMQGCITWEDAMDMHVKTPVEEVYRRANSVGKHDVCNMQYTSGTTGFPKGVMLTHYNIVNNGKSIGDRMDLSTADRMMIQVPMFHCFGMVLAMTACVTHGSTMSPLPYFSPRPALNCINLEKITCFHGVPTMFIAMLEHEDFKKTDFSHMRTGIMAGSPCPIKVMEDVQNKMNMTEITIVYGQTEASPGCTQSSTDDSIELRVNTVGKALPGMECKIVDPETYEDLPDGTDGEFVVRGYNIMKGYYKMPNATAAAIDKDGWLHTGDLARRNNGYYKITGRLKDMIIRGGENIYPKEIEDFIYTHPKVKDVQVIGVPDEGYGEEIMAVVILKDNETMTEKDLKDYVRTHMAKHKTPRYVEFVEEFPMNAAGKILKYKMRENAIEKLKLQKANGIVTA
;
A
#
# COMPACT_ATOMS: atom_id res chain seq x y z
N MET A 1 1.70 21.36 7.98
CA MET A 1 0.90 22.45 8.59
C MET A 1 1.59 23.77 8.34
N LYS A 2 0.79 24.81 8.08
CA LYS A 2 1.27 26.16 7.82
C LYS A 2 0.82 27.09 8.95
N TYR A 3 1.59 28.13 9.22
CA TYR A 3 1.22 29.16 10.18
C TYR A 3 0.82 30.43 9.46
N ALA A 4 -0.26 31.05 9.91
CA ALA A 4 -0.74 32.32 9.38
C ALA A 4 -0.61 33.46 10.40
N PHE A 5 -0.12 34.59 9.93
CA PHE A 5 -0.06 35.82 10.70
C PHE A 5 -1.42 36.54 10.64
N TYR A 6 -2.13 36.60 11.77
CA TYR A 6 -3.46 37.18 11.88
C TYR A 6 -3.41 38.71 12.07
N THR A 7 -4.11 39.46 11.22
CA THR A 7 -4.01 40.94 11.21
C THR A 7 -5.22 41.69 11.76
N ALA A 8 -6.35 41.03 12.03
CA ALA A 8 -7.64 41.72 12.17
C ALA A 8 -7.82 42.58 13.44
N ASN A 9 -7.06 42.33 14.50
CA ASN A 9 -7.21 43.05 15.78
C ASN A 9 -6.21 44.21 15.97
N ARG A 10 -5.54 44.69 14.91
CA ARG A 10 -4.53 45.76 15.02
C ARG A 10 -4.98 47.05 14.35
N ASN A 11 -5.48 47.99 15.14
CA ASN A 11 -6.02 49.27 14.65
C ASN A 11 -4.98 50.21 13.98
N ASN A 12 -3.68 49.87 13.99
CA ASN A 12 -2.61 50.70 13.41
C ASN A 12 -1.55 49.91 12.60
N LEU A 13 -1.79 48.63 12.26
CA LEU A 13 -0.80 47.84 11.52
C LEU A 13 -0.78 48.23 10.04
N THR A 14 0.36 48.67 9.54
CA THR A 14 0.54 48.93 8.10
C THR A 14 0.81 47.63 7.33
N TRP A 15 0.48 47.61 6.04
CA TRP A 15 0.79 46.47 5.15
C TRP A 15 2.28 46.10 5.14
N LYS A 16 3.15 47.11 5.19
CA LYS A 16 4.61 46.90 5.21
C LYS A 16 5.04 46.18 6.49
N GLU A 17 4.51 46.59 7.64
CA GLU A 17 4.78 45.93 8.92
C GLU A 17 4.23 44.50 8.92
N ALA A 18 3.03 44.26 8.40
CA ALA A 18 2.46 42.91 8.30
C ALA A 18 3.35 41.95 7.50
N ILE A 19 3.87 42.37 6.33
CA ILE A 19 4.81 41.56 5.54
C ILE A 19 6.11 41.34 6.30
N THR A 20 6.71 42.40 6.85
CA THR A 20 7.99 42.32 7.54
C THR A 20 7.89 41.38 8.74
N THR A 21 6.89 41.55 9.59
CA THR A 21 6.66 40.68 10.75
C THR A 21 6.38 39.22 10.33
N ALA A 22 5.49 38.99 9.35
CA ALA A 22 5.20 37.63 8.89
C ALA A 22 6.45 36.91 8.36
N LYS A 23 7.28 37.62 7.60
CA LYS A 23 8.54 37.09 7.05
C LYS A 23 9.56 36.83 8.14
N ASP A 24 9.84 37.82 9.00
CA ASP A 24 10.90 37.76 9.99
C ASP A 24 10.62 36.69 11.06
N LEU A 25 9.34 36.42 11.32
CA LEU A 25 8.88 35.39 12.26
C LEU A 25 8.58 34.02 11.61
N GLY A 26 8.83 33.87 10.30
CA GLY A 26 8.75 32.58 9.61
C GLY A 26 7.32 32.05 9.34
N PHE A 27 6.32 32.92 9.26
CA PHE A 27 4.97 32.53 8.84
C PHE A 27 4.95 32.17 7.35
N SER A 28 4.03 31.27 6.96
CA SER A 28 3.84 30.87 5.55
C SER A 28 2.74 31.67 4.87
N GLY A 29 1.83 32.26 5.65
CA GLY A 29 0.76 33.08 5.10
C GLY A 29 0.32 34.21 6.02
N ILE A 30 -0.48 35.11 5.47
CA ILE A 30 -1.06 36.25 6.19
C ILE A 30 -2.59 36.13 6.09
N GLU A 31 -3.30 36.28 7.21
CA GLU A 31 -4.75 36.44 7.22
C GLU A 31 -5.10 37.92 7.29
N ILE A 32 -5.85 38.41 6.30
CA ILE A 32 -6.20 39.82 6.15
C ILE A 32 -7.53 40.09 6.83
N GLY A 33 -7.51 40.89 7.90
CA GLY A 33 -8.72 41.39 8.54
C GLY A 33 -9.29 42.63 7.85
N ALA A 34 -10.53 42.97 8.20
CA ALA A 34 -11.29 44.05 7.56
C ALA A 34 -10.57 45.42 7.56
N GLY A 35 -9.84 45.76 8.62
CA GLY A 35 -9.11 47.04 8.73
C GLY A 35 -7.97 47.25 7.72
N LEU A 36 -7.48 46.18 7.09
CA LEU A 36 -6.42 46.24 6.07
C LEU A 36 -6.96 46.15 4.64
N LEU A 37 -8.23 45.81 4.45
CA LEU A 37 -8.83 45.62 3.12
C LEU A 37 -8.87 46.92 2.30
N ASP A 38 -9.05 48.06 2.95
CA ASP A 38 -9.10 49.37 2.31
C ASP A 38 -7.70 49.96 2.01
N ALA A 39 -6.63 49.25 2.37
CA ALA A 39 -5.27 49.70 2.09
C ALA A 39 -4.95 49.63 0.59
N GLN A 40 -4.10 50.56 0.11
CA GLN A 40 -3.62 50.63 -1.27
C GLN A 40 -3.25 49.28 -1.93
N PRO A 41 -2.60 48.31 -1.24
CA PRO A 41 -2.16 47.03 -1.83
C PRO A 41 -3.29 46.15 -2.38
N PHE A 42 -4.51 46.29 -1.88
CA PHE A 42 -5.67 45.46 -2.27
C PHE A 42 -6.58 46.16 -3.28
N THR A 43 -6.25 47.39 -3.68
CA THR A 43 -6.96 48.08 -4.75
C THR A 43 -6.68 47.45 -6.12
N SER A 44 -7.62 47.63 -7.05
CA SER A 44 -7.57 47.00 -8.38
C SER A 44 -6.30 47.27 -9.18
N GLN A 45 -5.63 48.40 -8.94
CA GLN A 45 -4.39 48.83 -9.59
C GLN A 45 -3.14 48.11 -9.07
N TYR A 46 -3.11 47.72 -7.79
CA TYR A 46 -1.89 47.22 -7.13
C TYR A 46 -1.94 45.72 -6.80
N ILE A 47 -3.12 45.11 -6.77
CA ILE A 47 -3.35 43.73 -6.32
C ILE A 47 -2.44 42.67 -7.00
N LEU A 48 -2.21 42.75 -8.32
CA LEU A 48 -1.32 41.79 -9.01
C LEU A 48 0.14 41.97 -8.61
N ARG A 49 0.58 43.21 -8.42
CA ARG A 49 1.94 43.53 -7.96
C ARG A 49 2.14 43.08 -6.51
N THR A 50 1.10 43.22 -5.68
CA THR A 50 1.10 42.73 -4.30
C THR A 50 1.24 41.21 -4.26
N ALA A 51 0.48 40.47 -5.09
CA ALA A 51 0.59 39.02 -5.20
C ALA A 51 2.00 38.57 -5.62
N GLU A 52 2.60 39.22 -6.62
CA GLU A 52 3.96 38.95 -7.07
C GLU A 52 5.01 39.24 -5.98
N GLN A 53 4.83 40.32 -5.22
CA GLN A 53 5.69 40.65 -4.08
C GLN A 53 5.66 39.56 -3.01
N LEU A 54 4.47 39.06 -2.66
CA LEU A 54 4.31 37.99 -1.67
C LEU A 54 4.95 36.68 -2.16
N ALA A 55 4.73 36.31 -3.41
CA ALA A 55 5.35 35.13 -4.02
C ALA A 55 6.89 35.18 -3.96
N ASN A 56 7.49 36.34 -4.26
CA ASN A 56 8.95 36.54 -4.17
C ASN A 56 9.50 36.43 -2.74
N LEU A 57 8.64 36.58 -1.73
CA LEU A 57 8.99 36.44 -0.31
C LEU A 57 8.63 35.07 0.26
N ASN A 58 8.15 34.13 -0.57
CA ASN A 58 7.57 32.86 -0.14
C ASN A 58 6.43 33.02 0.89
N LEU A 59 5.63 34.08 0.73
CA LEU A 59 4.42 34.34 1.52
C LEU A 59 3.19 34.26 0.62
N GLU A 60 2.05 33.88 1.20
CA GLU A 60 0.75 33.94 0.51
C GLU A 60 -0.32 34.59 1.39
N ILE A 61 -1.42 35.05 0.79
CA ILE A 61 -2.60 35.40 1.57
C ILE A 61 -3.34 34.10 1.90
N SER A 62 -3.32 33.74 3.18
CA SER A 62 -3.93 32.52 3.66
C SER A 62 -5.45 32.62 3.69
N CYS A 63 -6.01 33.76 4.12
CA CYS A 63 -7.45 33.96 4.22
C CYS A 63 -7.78 35.47 4.20
N PHE A 64 -8.93 35.82 3.64
CA PHE A 64 -9.55 37.12 3.82
C PHE A 64 -10.72 37.03 4.81
N SER A 65 -10.63 37.77 5.90
CA SER A 65 -11.64 37.81 6.96
C SER A 65 -12.69 38.89 6.67
N SER A 66 -13.94 38.46 6.45
CA SER A 66 -15.07 39.38 6.32
C SER A 66 -15.55 39.88 7.68
N SER A 67 -16.01 41.13 7.74
CA SER A 67 -16.78 41.68 8.86
C SER A 67 -18.29 41.55 8.66
N CYS A 68 -18.75 40.87 7.61
CA CYS A 68 -20.16 40.69 7.30
C CYS A 68 -20.77 39.56 8.15
N SER A 69 -21.77 39.88 8.97
CA SER A 69 -22.62 38.87 9.61
C SER A 69 -23.60 38.25 8.61
N LEU A 70 -23.66 36.93 8.58
CA LEU A 70 -24.64 36.17 7.78
C LEU A 70 -26.05 36.24 8.38
N ASN A 71 -26.17 36.53 9.69
CA ASN A 71 -27.45 36.65 10.38
C ASN A 71 -28.03 38.07 10.38
N ASP A 72 -27.28 39.11 9.98
CA ASP A 72 -27.83 40.46 9.76
C ASP A 72 -28.77 40.48 8.55
N ARG A 73 -30.07 40.41 8.83
CA ARG A 73 -31.13 40.36 7.81
C ARG A 73 -31.38 41.72 7.17
N GLU A 74 -31.11 42.81 7.88
CA GLU A 74 -31.37 44.17 7.39
C GLU A 74 -30.32 44.57 6.36
N LYS A 75 -29.04 44.25 6.61
CA LYS A 75 -27.93 44.54 5.70
C LYS A 75 -27.60 43.43 4.72
N ARG A 76 -28.41 42.37 4.63
CA ARG A 76 -28.13 41.20 3.79
C ARG A 76 -27.70 41.53 2.36
N LYS A 77 -28.38 42.46 1.69
CA LYS A 77 -28.01 42.84 0.30
C LYS A 77 -26.63 43.48 0.23
N GLU A 78 -26.31 44.34 1.19
CA GLU A 78 -25.01 45.01 1.30
C GLU A 78 -23.92 44.01 1.65
N ASN A 79 -24.16 43.12 2.63
CA ASN A 79 -23.22 42.07 3.03
C ASN A 79 -22.89 41.12 1.86
N ILE A 80 -23.89 40.69 1.09
CA ILE A 80 -23.66 39.84 -0.09
C ILE A 80 -22.84 40.58 -1.16
N GLN A 81 -23.04 41.89 -1.34
CA GLN A 81 -22.25 42.68 -2.27
C GLN A 81 -20.78 42.81 -1.82
N GLN A 82 -20.56 43.11 -0.53
CA GLN A 82 -19.21 43.18 0.04
C GLN A 82 -18.48 41.83 -0.03
N LEU A 83 -19.18 40.73 0.23
CA LEU A 83 -18.62 39.38 0.08
C LEU A 83 -18.22 39.07 -1.36
N ARG A 84 -18.99 39.52 -2.36
CA ARG A 84 -18.60 39.36 -3.77
C ARG A 84 -17.30 40.09 -4.09
N GLU A 85 -17.17 41.31 -3.62
CA GLU A 85 -15.95 42.11 -3.80
C GLU A 85 -14.74 41.44 -3.13
N LEU A 86 -14.94 40.91 -1.92
CA LEU A 86 -13.90 40.18 -1.20
C LEU A 86 -13.48 38.88 -1.90
N ILE A 87 -14.44 38.12 -2.44
CA ILE A 87 -14.17 36.91 -3.25
C ILE A 87 -13.39 37.28 -4.52
N ASP A 88 -13.72 38.40 -5.16
CA ASP A 88 -12.99 38.86 -6.34
C ASP A 88 -11.54 39.25 -6.02
N ILE A 89 -11.32 39.89 -4.86
CA ILE A 89 -9.97 40.19 -4.35
C ILE A 89 -9.23 38.88 -4.06
N ALA A 90 -9.86 37.94 -3.34
CA ALA A 90 -9.27 36.65 -3.00
C ALA A 90 -8.82 35.87 -4.25
N ALA A 91 -9.72 35.75 -5.24
CA ALA A 91 -9.43 35.05 -6.49
C ALA A 91 -8.28 35.70 -7.28
N ARG A 92 -8.18 37.05 -7.29
CA ARG A 92 -7.11 37.77 -7.98
C ARG A 92 -5.76 37.67 -7.26
N MET A 93 -5.78 37.54 -5.94
CA MET A 93 -4.59 37.36 -5.10
C MET A 93 -4.12 35.91 -5.00
N GLY A 94 -4.93 34.95 -5.48
CA GLY A 94 -4.67 33.53 -5.32
C GLY A 94 -4.93 33.00 -3.90
N ALA A 95 -5.69 33.73 -3.08
CA ALA A 95 -6.07 33.27 -1.74
C ALA A 95 -7.17 32.22 -1.83
N SER A 96 -6.99 31.09 -1.14
CA SER A 96 -7.94 29.97 -1.19
C SER A 96 -9.21 30.19 -0.36
N PHE A 97 -9.15 31.08 0.64
CA PHE A 97 -10.17 31.15 1.68
C PHE A 97 -10.73 32.56 1.91
N VAL A 98 -12.05 32.63 2.12
CA VAL A 98 -12.74 33.80 2.68
C VAL A 98 -13.52 33.36 3.92
N ARG A 99 -13.20 33.93 5.09
CA ARG A 99 -13.92 33.68 6.35
C ARG A 99 -15.21 34.47 6.39
N LEU A 100 -16.27 33.81 6.82
CA LEU A 100 -17.61 34.33 7.03
C LEU A 100 -17.96 34.28 8.51
N LEU A 101 -18.49 35.38 9.03
CA LEU A 101 -19.01 35.43 10.39
C LEU A 101 -20.46 34.95 10.39
N PRO A 102 -20.79 33.90 11.15
CA PRO A 102 -22.18 33.44 11.21
C PRO A 102 -23.08 34.50 11.84
N ASP A 103 -22.58 35.28 12.78
CA ASP A 103 -23.30 36.34 13.49
C ASP A 103 -22.36 37.47 13.92
N ASP A 104 -22.91 38.63 14.30
CA ASP A 104 -22.17 39.76 14.87
C ASP A 104 -21.75 39.50 16.32
N ASP A 105 -22.54 38.71 17.04
CA ASP A 105 -22.23 38.29 18.41
C ASP A 105 -21.34 37.05 18.41
N ILE A 106 -20.20 37.14 19.11
CA ILE A 106 -19.25 36.03 19.29
C ILE A 106 -19.80 34.90 20.17
N MET A 107 -20.79 35.22 21.03
CA MET A 107 -21.47 34.29 21.92
C MET A 107 -22.80 33.81 21.32
N PRO A 108 -23.23 32.56 21.62
CA PRO A 108 -24.54 32.08 21.22
C PRO A 108 -25.66 33.01 21.71
N ASN A 109 -26.64 33.29 20.85
CA ASN A 109 -27.81 34.09 21.18
C ASN A 109 -29.05 33.56 20.44
N ASP A 110 -30.24 34.02 20.86
CA ASP A 110 -31.52 33.55 20.31
C ASP A 110 -31.93 34.23 18.99
N ARG A 111 -31.20 35.26 18.53
CA ARG A 111 -31.54 36.03 17.33
C ARG A 111 -31.07 35.32 16.05
N ALA A 112 -29.90 34.68 16.11
CA ALA A 112 -29.32 33.97 14.98
C ALA A 112 -30.03 32.64 14.68
N THR A 113 -30.21 32.35 13.38
CA THR A 113 -30.86 31.12 12.92
C THR A 113 -30.14 30.47 11.75
N ASP A 114 -30.14 29.13 11.70
CA ASP A 114 -29.56 28.38 10.58
C ASP A 114 -30.19 28.77 9.24
N GLN A 115 -31.51 29.03 9.23
CA GLN A 115 -32.23 29.42 8.03
C GLN A 115 -31.73 30.75 7.44
N ALA A 116 -31.33 31.70 8.28
CA ALA A 116 -30.78 32.96 7.82
C ALA A 116 -29.38 32.77 7.22
N VAL A 117 -28.53 31.96 7.86
CA VAL A 117 -27.20 31.58 7.34
C VAL A 117 -27.33 30.83 6.02
N ILE A 118 -28.16 29.78 5.96
CA ILE A 118 -28.43 29.00 4.74
C ILE A 118 -28.88 29.96 3.63
N SER A 119 -29.82 30.86 3.91
CA SER A 119 -30.29 31.81 2.90
C SER A 119 -29.19 32.75 2.38
N ALA A 120 -28.25 33.19 3.24
CA ALA A 120 -27.13 34.02 2.83
C ALA A 120 -26.11 33.22 2.01
N ILE A 121 -25.76 32.00 2.46
CA ILE A 121 -24.85 31.09 1.75
C ILE A 121 -25.40 30.71 0.37
N SER A 122 -26.69 30.37 0.25
CA SER A 122 -27.33 30.09 -1.04
C SER A 122 -27.18 31.23 -2.05
N ALA A 123 -27.09 32.49 -1.59
CA ALA A 123 -26.96 33.66 -2.45
C ALA A 123 -25.52 33.94 -2.93
N ILE A 124 -24.51 33.46 -2.19
CA ILE A 124 -23.09 33.76 -2.45
C ILE A 124 -22.27 32.54 -2.89
N LEU A 125 -22.59 31.34 -2.43
CA LEU A 125 -21.84 30.11 -2.70
C LEU A 125 -21.64 29.82 -4.20
N PRO A 126 -22.67 29.94 -5.07
CA PRO A 126 -22.46 29.73 -6.52
C PRO A 126 -21.46 30.70 -7.14
N TYR A 127 -21.31 31.90 -6.56
CA TYR A 127 -20.32 32.87 -7.01
C TYR A 127 -18.91 32.48 -6.57
N ALA A 128 -18.76 32.01 -5.32
CA ALA A 128 -17.50 31.52 -4.79
C ALA A 128 -17.00 30.28 -5.55
N GLU A 129 -17.90 29.33 -5.85
CA GLU A 129 -17.62 28.14 -6.68
C GLU A 129 -17.06 28.52 -8.05
N LYS A 130 -17.70 29.48 -8.75
CA LYS A 130 -17.24 29.98 -10.05
C LYS A 130 -15.85 30.63 -9.97
N LYS A 131 -15.47 31.14 -8.81
CA LYS A 131 -14.19 31.82 -8.56
C LYS A 131 -13.14 30.91 -7.93
N HIS A 132 -13.49 29.65 -7.66
CA HIS A 132 -12.65 28.67 -6.97
C HIS A 132 -12.15 29.15 -5.60
N VAL A 133 -12.98 29.90 -4.88
CA VAL A 133 -12.71 30.38 -3.51
C VAL A 133 -13.54 29.54 -2.54
N ILE A 134 -12.95 29.10 -1.44
CA ILE A 134 -13.63 28.33 -0.40
C ILE A 134 -14.12 29.30 0.68
N LEU A 135 -15.41 29.23 0.99
CA LEU A 135 -16.04 29.99 2.06
C LEU A 135 -15.92 29.22 3.37
N LEU A 136 -15.36 29.87 4.39
CA LEU A 136 -15.17 29.28 5.71
C LEU A 136 -16.18 29.85 6.69
N ILE A 137 -17.11 29.04 7.19
CA ILE A 137 -18.00 29.44 8.28
C ILE A 137 -17.26 29.22 9.60
N ASP A 138 -17.16 30.28 10.39
CA ASP A 138 -16.48 30.26 11.67
C ASP A 138 -17.32 29.59 12.78
N THR A 139 -16.69 28.78 13.63
CA THR A 139 -17.33 28.10 14.76
C THR A 139 -17.52 29.02 15.97
N ILE A 140 -18.15 30.18 15.75
CA ILE A 140 -18.51 31.17 16.78
C ILE A 140 -20.04 31.33 16.86
N GLY A 141 -20.53 32.07 17.87
CA GLY A 141 -21.95 32.34 18.02
C GLY A 141 -22.77 31.05 18.13
N ILE A 142 -23.83 30.91 17.33
CA ILE A 142 -24.68 29.70 17.32
C ILE A 142 -23.95 28.43 16.84
N TYR A 143 -22.78 28.56 16.21
CA TYR A 143 -21.97 27.44 15.72
C TYR A 143 -20.77 27.08 16.61
N CYS A 144 -20.76 27.57 17.85
CA CYS A 144 -20.02 26.90 18.92
C CYS A 144 -20.52 25.45 19.10
N ASP A 145 -21.79 25.17 18.78
CA ASP A 145 -22.31 23.82 18.52
C ASP A 145 -21.89 23.37 17.12
N THR A 146 -20.87 22.52 17.04
CA THR A 146 -20.30 22.14 15.74
C THR A 146 -21.12 21.05 15.03
N ASP A 147 -21.98 20.31 15.74
CA ASP A 147 -22.94 19.39 15.10
C ASP A 147 -24.02 20.17 14.34
N ARG A 148 -24.40 21.33 14.88
CA ARG A 148 -25.28 22.27 14.19
C ARG A 148 -24.64 22.83 12.92
N LEU A 149 -23.37 23.24 12.97
CA LEU A 149 -22.63 23.68 11.78
C LEU A 149 -22.49 22.55 10.75
N ARG A 150 -22.14 21.33 11.18
CA ARG A 150 -22.05 20.14 10.31
C ARG A 150 -23.32 19.98 9.46
N LYS A 151 -24.50 20.09 10.07
CA LYS A 151 -25.79 19.97 9.35
C LYS A 151 -25.97 21.05 8.29
N VAL A 152 -25.50 22.28 8.55
CA VAL A 152 -25.55 23.37 7.57
C VAL A 152 -24.58 23.11 6.42
N LEU A 153 -23.37 22.61 6.68
CA LEU A 153 -22.41 22.25 5.63
C LEU A 153 -22.92 21.09 4.76
N GLU A 154 -23.48 20.04 5.38
CA GLU A 154 -24.08 18.89 4.71
C GLU A 154 -25.27 19.28 3.81
N HIS A 155 -26.01 20.33 4.17
CA HIS A 155 -27.12 20.83 3.35
C HIS A 155 -26.69 21.27 1.94
N PHE A 156 -25.50 21.87 1.81
CA PHE A 156 -25.00 22.38 0.53
C PHE A 156 -24.20 21.36 -0.27
N ALA A 157 -23.54 20.40 0.41
CA ALA A 157 -22.71 19.38 -0.21
C ALA A 157 -21.72 19.93 -1.27
N SER A 158 -21.06 21.05 -0.94
CA SER A 158 -20.14 21.77 -1.84
C SER A 158 -18.71 21.75 -1.29
N ASP A 159 -17.74 21.50 -2.18
CA ASP A 159 -16.30 21.55 -1.85
C ASP A 159 -15.80 22.99 -1.61
N ASN A 160 -16.58 24.00 -2.01
CA ASN A 160 -16.29 25.41 -1.81
C ASN A 160 -16.91 26.00 -0.53
N LEU A 161 -17.44 25.15 0.36
CA LEU A 161 -17.95 25.54 1.67
C LEU A 161 -17.36 24.64 2.76
N ALA A 162 -16.72 25.24 3.76
CA ALA A 162 -16.03 24.51 4.81
C ALA A 162 -16.11 25.26 6.15
N ALA A 163 -15.50 24.69 7.19
CA ALA A 163 -15.43 25.27 8.53
C ALA A 163 -14.06 25.89 8.79
N LEU A 164 -14.07 27.05 9.45
CA LEU A 164 -12.95 27.54 10.24
C LEU A 164 -13.19 27.10 11.69
N TRP A 165 -12.29 26.28 12.22
CA TRP A 165 -12.38 25.84 13.61
C TRP A 165 -11.68 26.85 14.52
N ASN A 166 -12.48 27.70 15.18
CA ASN A 166 -12.03 28.54 16.27
C ASN A 166 -12.04 27.72 17.56
N VAL A 167 -10.89 27.13 17.91
CA VAL A 167 -10.81 26.09 18.96
C VAL A 167 -11.27 26.56 20.34
N HIS A 168 -11.23 27.88 20.56
CA HIS A 168 -11.63 28.50 21.82
C HIS A 168 -13.15 28.48 22.03
N HIS A 169 -13.94 28.75 20.99
CA HIS A 169 -15.37 29.02 21.14
C HIS A 169 -16.22 27.77 21.44
N PRO A 170 -16.12 26.66 20.68
CA PRO A 170 -16.79 25.40 21.04
C PRO A 170 -16.42 24.93 22.44
N TYR A 171 -15.14 25.06 22.81
CA TYR A 171 -14.67 24.66 24.14
C TYR A 171 -15.24 25.55 25.25
N ARG A 172 -15.14 26.87 25.13
CA ARG A 172 -15.54 27.81 26.22
C ARG A 172 -17.03 28.04 26.31
N PHE A 173 -17.72 28.15 25.17
CA PHE A 173 -19.11 28.58 25.13
C PHE A 173 -20.10 27.44 24.85
N HIS A 174 -19.60 26.26 24.46
CA HIS A 174 -20.43 25.07 24.28
C HIS A 174 -19.94 23.83 25.05
N ASN A 175 -18.81 23.94 25.77
CA ASN A 175 -18.21 22.84 26.51
C ASN A 175 -17.94 21.59 25.62
N GLU A 176 -17.60 21.84 24.36
CA GLU A 176 -17.33 20.79 23.38
C GLU A 176 -15.84 20.43 23.39
N SER A 177 -15.53 19.14 23.45
CA SER A 177 -14.14 18.66 23.40
C SER A 177 -13.58 18.71 21.98
N ALA A 178 -12.25 18.78 21.86
CA ALA A 178 -11.56 18.77 20.58
C ALA A 178 -11.86 17.50 19.76
N GLU A 179 -11.92 16.34 20.41
CA GLU A 179 -12.30 15.07 19.77
C GLU A 179 -13.72 15.15 19.18
N LYS A 180 -14.66 15.75 19.93
CA LYS A 180 -16.04 15.88 19.49
C LYS A 180 -16.16 16.83 18.30
N THR A 181 -15.45 17.95 18.32
CA THR A 181 -15.42 18.88 17.17
C THR A 181 -14.89 18.20 15.92
N VAL A 182 -13.77 17.46 16.04
CA VAL A 182 -13.19 16.73 14.91
C VAL A 182 -14.10 15.57 14.46
N GLN A 183 -14.82 14.92 15.37
CA GLN A 183 -15.84 13.93 15.00
C GLN A 183 -16.98 14.55 14.18
N ASN A 184 -17.42 15.75 14.54
CA ASN A 184 -18.51 16.44 13.87
C ASN A 184 -18.05 17.03 12.52
N LEU A 185 -16.98 17.82 12.50
CA LEU A 185 -16.56 18.58 11.31
C LEU A 185 -15.54 17.83 10.47
N GLY A 186 -14.63 17.07 11.07
CA GLY A 186 -13.62 16.27 10.36
C GLY A 186 -12.91 17.03 9.24
N ALA A 187 -13.04 16.54 8.00
CA ALA A 187 -12.43 17.12 6.80
C ALA A 187 -13.00 18.50 6.39
N TYR A 188 -14.15 18.91 6.94
CA TYR A 188 -14.65 20.28 6.75
C TYR A 188 -13.74 21.31 7.43
N ILE A 189 -12.89 20.93 8.39
CA ILE A 189 -11.94 21.84 9.00
C ILE A 189 -10.84 22.16 7.98
N LYS A 190 -10.85 23.38 7.42
CA LYS A 190 -9.85 23.85 6.45
C LYS A 190 -8.93 24.93 7.00
N TYR A 191 -9.32 25.55 8.11
CA TYR A 191 -8.58 26.63 8.76
C TYR A 191 -8.80 26.57 10.27
N VAL A 192 -7.78 26.91 11.06
CA VAL A 192 -7.85 26.85 12.52
C VAL A 192 -7.45 28.20 13.13
N HIS A 193 -8.29 28.72 14.01
CA HIS A 193 -7.96 29.85 14.88
C HIS A 193 -7.69 29.37 16.28
N MET A 194 -6.61 29.88 16.88
CA MET A 194 -6.20 29.55 18.24
C MET A 194 -6.00 30.80 19.07
N LYS A 195 -6.50 30.77 20.30
CA LYS A 195 -6.22 31.73 21.38
C LYS A 195 -6.41 31.00 22.71
N ASP A 196 -5.68 31.44 23.72
CA ASP A 196 -5.74 30.83 25.05
C ASP A 196 -6.36 31.80 26.06
N SER A 197 -6.91 31.26 27.13
CA SER A 197 -7.60 32.05 28.17
C SER A 197 -7.73 31.28 29.46
N LEU A 198 -8.00 32.01 30.54
CA LEU A 198 -8.46 31.51 31.83
C LEU A 198 -9.91 31.92 32.07
N MET A 199 -10.67 31.05 32.73
CA MET A 199 -11.97 31.42 33.28
C MET A 199 -11.80 32.00 34.69
N ASN A 200 -12.15 33.27 34.89
CA ASN A 200 -12.09 33.94 36.19
C ASN A 200 -13.45 34.55 36.53
N ASP A 201 -14.09 34.09 37.62
CA ASP A 201 -15.41 34.56 38.08
C ASP A 201 -16.50 34.61 36.98
N GLY A 202 -16.46 33.66 36.02
CA GLY A 202 -17.41 33.58 34.90
C GLY A 202 -17.10 34.52 33.72
N ALA A 203 -15.98 35.24 33.76
CA ALA A 203 -15.46 36.04 32.66
C ALA A 203 -14.22 35.37 32.02
N VAL A 204 -14.08 35.51 30.71
CA VAL A 204 -12.92 35.04 29.96
C VAL A 204 -11.81 36.07 30.06
N LYS A 205 -10.65 35.68 30.60
CA LYS A 205 -9.42 36.49 30.56
C LYS A 205 -8.45 35.86 29.57
N PHE A 206 -8.12 36.55 28.48
CA PHE A 206 -7.17 36.03 27.49
C PHE A 206 -5.73 36.04 28.03
N THR A 207 -4.94 35.05 27.63
CA THR A 207 -3.56 34.84 28.08
C THR A 207 -2.66 34.50 26.90
N LEU A 208 -1.34 34.46 27.13
CA LEU A 208 -0.44 33.84 26.16
C LEU A 208 -0.79 32.36 25.97
N MET A 209 -0.52 31.86 24.77
CA MET A 209 -0.69 30.45 24.45
C MET A 209 0.09 29.57 25.43
N GLY A 210 -0.58 28.64 26.11
CA GLY A 210 0.02 27.74 27.11
C GLY A 210 -0.01 28.25 28.54
N GLU A 211 -0.45 29.49 28.79
CA GLU A 211 -0.68 30.01 30.14
C GLU A 211 -2.15 29.92 30.58
N GLY A 212 -3.06 29.61 29.65
CA GLY A 212 -4.47 29.40 29.97
C GLY A 212 -4.80 27.94 30.29
N ASP A 213 -6.10 27.64 30.38
CA ASP A 213 -6.62 26.31 30.68
C ASP A 213 -7.27 25.62 29.46
N LEU A 214 -7.00 26.10 28.23
CA LEU A 214 -7.47 25.41 27.02
C LEU A 214 -6.68 24.10 26.83
N PRO A 215 -7.33 22.96 26.48
CA PRO A 215 -6.66 21.67 26.37
C PRO A 215 -5.87 21.54 25.05
N VAL A 216 -4.79 22.31 24.91
CA VAL A 216 -4.00 22.38 23.67
C VAL A 216 -3.51 21.00 23.22
N ASP A 217 -3.00 20.16 24.13
CA ASP A 217 -2.52 18.82 23.77
C ASP A 217 -3.63 17.90 23.20
N GLU A 218 -4.88 18.09 23.61
CA GLU A 218 -6.03 17.38 23.02
C GLU A 218 -6.40 17.94 21.66
N ILE A 219 -6.39 19.26 21.51
CA ILE A 219 -6.64 19.93 20.23
C ILE A 219 -5.62 19.49 19.17
N ILE A 220 -4.34 19.45 19.54
CA ILE A 220 -3.25 19.02 18.66
C ILE A 220 -3.41 17.54 18.28
N ARG A 221 -3.76 16.67 19.24
CA ARG A 221 -4.05 15.25 18.95
C ARG A 221 -5.27 15.09 18.03
N ALA A 222 -6.30 15.89 18.22
CA ALA A 222 -7.50 15.89 17.39
C ALA A 222 -7.18 16.34 15.95
N LEU A 223 -6.42 17.42 15.76
CA LEU A 223 -5.95 17.86 14.43
C LEU A 223 -5.07 16.80 13.75
N LYS A 224 -4.15 16.17 14.48
CA LYS A 224 -3.34 15.04 13.98
C LYS A 224 -4.20 13.86 13.54
N SER A 225 -5.30 13.57 14.24
CA SER A 225 -6.19 12.45 13.92
C SER A 225 -6.90 12.59 12.56
N VAL A 226 -7.00 13.80 12.04
CA VAL A 226 -7.53 14.10 10.69
C VAL A 226 -6.44 14.51 9.69
N ASN A 227 -5.17 14.30 10.05
CA ASN A 227 -4.01 14.71 9.26
C ASN A 227 -4.11 16.16 8.77
N TYR A 228 -4.56 17.06 9.64
CA TYR A 228 -4.73 18.46 9.29
C TYR A 228 -3.40 19.06 8.82
N ASP A 229 -3.37 19.59 7.60
CA ASP A 229 -2.17 20.18 6.98
C ASP A 229 -2.33 21.68 6.66
N GLY A 230 -3.51 22.25 6.96
CA GLY A 230 -3.88 23.63 6.70
C GLY A 230 -3.22 24.68 7.61
N TYR A 231 -3.84 25.85 7.65
CA TYR A 231 -3.38 27.03 8.37
C TYR A 231 -3.86 27.09 9.82
N ILE A 232 -2.92 27.31 10.73
CA ILE A 232 -3.19 27.69 12.12
C ILE A 232 -2.83 29.17 12.27
N ALA A 233 -3.82 30.00 12.63
CA ALA A 233 -3.62 31.41 12.95
C ALA A 233 -3.81 31.64 14.45
N TYR A 234 -2.90 32.41 15.04
CA TYR A 234 -3.02 32.86 16.43
C TYR A 234 -3.83 34.15 16.50
N GLU A 235 -5.03 34.09 17.08
CA GLU A 235 -5.87 35.26 17.35
C GLU A 235 -5.33 35.99 18.59
N TRP A 236 -4.33 36.85 18.39
CA TRP A 236 -3.84 37.69 19.47
C TRP A 236 -4.87 38.78 19.82
N ILE A 237 -5.28 38.81 21.08
CA ILE A 237 -6.21 39.80 21.64
C ILE A 237 -5.44 40.66 22.63
N THR A 238 -5.34 41.95 22.33
CA THR A 238 -4.74 42.97 23.21
C THR A 238 -5.83 43.46 24.16
N ASP A 239 -5.71 43.16 25.46
CA ASP A 239 -6.60 43.71 26.48
C ASP A 239 -5.92 44.89 27.18
N GLN A 240 -6.69 45.89 27.61
CA GLN A 240 -6.14 47.16 28.16
C GLN A 240 -5.33 46.98 29.46
N ASP A 241 -5.36 45.79 30.06
CA ASP A 241 -4.70 45.43 31.33
C ASP A 241 -3.59 44.36 31.18
N SER A 242 -3.10 44.07 29.96
CA SER A 242 -2.03 43.09 29.76
C SER A 242 -0.65 43.74 29.53
N ASP A 243 0.36 43.32 30.28
CA ASP A 243 1.77 43.76 30.14
C ASP A 243 2.46 43.28 28.83
N LEU A 244 1.70 42.81 27.84
CA LEU A 244 2.20 42.07 26.67
C LEU A 244 1.58 42.58 25.37
N ASP A 245 1.94 43.82 24.99
CA ASP A 245 1.54 44.49 23.75
C ASP A 245 2.59 44.40 22.62
N GLU A 246 3.65 43.61 22.79
CA GLU A 246 4.76 43.52 21.82
C GLU A 246 4.67 42.26 20.93
N ALA A 247 4.45 42.49 19.64
CA ALA A 247 4.40 41.46 18.59
C ALA A 247 5.61 40.51 18.61
N ASP A 248 6.78 41.09 18.87
CA ASP A 248 8.09 40.43 18.84
C ASP A 248 8.30 39.48 20.04
N ILE A 249 7.38 39.48 21.00
CA ILE A 249 7.37 38.55 22.13
C ILE A 249 6.28 37.49 21.92
N VAL A 250 5.07 37.94 21.60
CA VAL A 250 3.87 37.10 21.58
C VAL A 250 3.91 36.04 20.48
N PHE A 251 4.26 36.42 19.25
CA PHE A 251 4.24 35.49 18.13
C PHE A 251 5.39 34.48 18.18
N PRO A 252 6.64 34.84 18.53
CA PRO A 252 7.69 33.85 18.79
C PRO A 252 7.32 32.87 19.90
N HIS A 253 6.68 33.33 20.98
CA HIS A 253 6.18 32.46 22.04
C HIS A 253 5.15 31.46 21.51
N PHE A 254 4.12 31.93 20.80
CA PHE A 254 3.12 31.07 20.17
C PHE A 254 3.77 30.03 19.24
N MET A 255 4.66 30.47 18.35
CA MET A 255 5.34 29.60 17.39
C MET A 255 6.16 28.53 18.09
N ASN A 256 6.95 28.89 19.10
CA ASN A 256 7.75 27.94 19.88
C ASN A 256 6.86 26.95 20.64
N TYR A 257 5.82 27.45 21.31
CA TYR A 257 4.92 26.62 22.10
C TYR A 257 4.16 25.62 21.23
N ILE A 258 3.44 26.09 20.20
CA ILE A 258 2.66 25.21 19.31
C ILE A 258 3.56 24.25 18.54
N THR A 259 4.70 24.72 18.04
CA THR A 259 5.66 23.84 17.36
C THR A 259 6.15 22.74 18.31
N SER A 260 6.48 23.05 19.56
CA SER A 260 6.89 22.02 20.55
C SER A 260 5.81 20.96 20.80
N LYS A 261 4.52 21.35 20.79
CA LYS A 261 3.40 20.41 20.98
C LYS A 261 3.12 19.56 19.74
N PHE A 262 3.35 20.10 18.55
CA PHE A 262 3.36 19.28 17.34
C PHE A 262 4.56 18.33 17.32
N GLU A 263 5.71 18.79 17.82
CA GLU A 263 6.98 18.07 17.79
C GLU A 263 7.19 17.05 18.93
N GLU A 264 6.38 17.04 19.98
CA GLU A 264 6.48 16.05 21.07
C GLU A 264 6.30 14.57 20.61
N ASN A 265 5.81 14.34 19.38
CA ASN A 265 5.83 13.02 18.70
C ASN A 265 6.91 12.88 17.62
N THR A 266 7.57 13.96 17.21
CA THR A 266 8.84 13.94 16.49
C THR A 266 9.97 14.20 17.47
N LYS A 267 10.21 13.23 18.38
CA LYS A 267 11.62 12.93 18.67
C LYS A 267 12.27 12.79 17.31
N ALA A 268 13.17 13.71 16.93
CA ALA A 268 13.92 13.68 15.68
C ALA A 268 14.12 12.23 15.26
N ASN A 269 13.36 11.78 14.24
CA ASN A 269 13.29 10.36 13.95
C ASN A 269 14.68 9.96 13.47
N LYS A 270 15.41 9.29 14.36
CA LYS A 270 16.81 8.98 14.13
C LYS A 270 16.88 8.05 12.93
N LEU A 271 17.25 8.60 11.77
CA LEU A 271 17.56 7.80 10.61
C LEU A 271 18.77 6.93 10.92
N TYR A 272 18.69 5.68 10.48
CA TYR A 272 19.77 4.71 10.59
C TYR A 272 20.52 4.66 9.27
N TYR A 273 21.76 4.21 9.31
CA TYR A 273 22.60 4.01 8.12
C TYR A 273 22.81 2.53 7.89
N ASN A 274 22.86 2.12 6.63
CA ASN A 274 23.35 0.78 6.28
C ASN A 274 24.82 0.61 6.72
N LYS A 275 25.34 -0.62 6.71
CA LYS A 275 26.70 -0.91 7.22
C LYS A 275 27.78 -0.09 6.51
N ALA A 276 27.64 0.06 5.19
CA ALA A 276 28.56 0.85 4.36
C ALA A 276 28.41 2.37 4.53
N LYS A 277 27.39 2.85 5.26
CA LYS A 277 27.03 4.26 5.45
C LYS A 277 26.80 5.03 4.15
N THR A 278 26.33 4.34 3.12
CA THR A 278 26.01 4.92 1.80
C THR A 278 24.54 5.34 1.68
N GLY A 279 23.66 4.76 2.50
CA GLY A 279 22.22 5.05 2.48
C GLY A 279 21.61 5.09 3.88
N ARG A 280 20.41 5.65 3.96
CA ARG A 280 19.64 5.81 5.20
C ARG A 280 18.38 4.94 5.18
N PHE A 281 17.82 4.65 6.34
CA PHE A 281 16.52 3.98 6.50
C PHE A 281 15.86 4.41 7.81
N VAL A 282 14.54 4.22 7.91
CA VAL A 282 13.71 4.86 8.95
C VAL A 282 13.67 4.07 10.25
N TRP A 283 13.45 2.75 10.18
CA TRP A 283 13.22 1.94 11.37
C TRP A 283 14.47 1.19 11.79
N LYS A 284 14.70 1.06 13.09
CA LYS A 284 15.78 0.23 13.61
C LYS A 284 15.62 -1.21 13.10
N LYS A 285 16.74 -1.82 12.71
CA LYS A 285 16.78 -3.22 12.27
C LYS A 285 16.30 -4.17 13.35
N GLU A 286 15.72 -5.28 12.92
CA GLU A 286 15.26 -6.40 13.73
C GLU A 286 14.18 -6.02 14.76
N GLN A 287 13.48 -4.91 14.52
CA GLN A 287 12.33 -4.49 15.31
C GLN A 287 11.06 -4.49 14.45
N LEU A 288 10.00 -5.10 14.97
CA LEU A 288 8.68 -5.03 14.35
C LEU A 288 8.17 -3.59 14.37
N ILE A 289 7.37 -3.25 13.35
CA ILE A 289 6.76 -1.94 13.17
C ILE A 289 5.24 -2.07 13.16
N ASP A 290 4.59 -1.13 13.82
CA ASP A 290 3.13 -1.06 13.97
C ASP A 290 2.54 -0.12 12.92
N CYS A 291 2.68 -0.50 11.65
CA CYS A 291 2.22 0.30 10.51
C CYS A 291 1.31 -0.50 9.57
N THR A 292 0.33 0.19 9.00
CA THR A 292 -0.38 -0.25 7.79
C THR A 292 0.45 0.07 6.55
N PHE A 293 0.04 -0.43 5.37
CA PHE A 293 0.65 -0.03 4.10
C PHE A 293 0.55 1.49 3.87
N PRO A 294 -0.62 2.14 4.01
CA PRO A 294 -0.74 3.59 3.90
C PRO A 294 0.25 4.36 4.76
N GLN A 295 0.31 4.03 6.05
CA GLN A 295 1.22 4.67 7.00
C GLN A 295 2.69 4.45 6.63
N LEU A 296 3.04 3.26 6.12
CA LEU A 296 4.38 2.96 5.62
C LEU A 296 4.75 3.86 4.43
N LEU A 297 3.86 4.04 3.45
CA LEU A 297 4.13 4.89 2.28
C LEU A 297 4.21 6.37 2.69
N ASP A 298 3.24 6.86 3.46
CA ASP A 298 3.21 8.24 3.93
C ASP A 298 4.49 8.56 4.73
N ARG A 299 4.95 7.61 5.57
CA ARG A 299 6.22 7.72 6.29
C ARG A 299 7.45 7.80 5.37
N MET A 300 7.47 7.09 4.25
CA MET A 300 8.56 7.22 3.27
C MET A 300 8.51 8.55 2.54
N VAL A 301 7.32 9.08 2.26
CA VAL A 301 7.15 10.40 1.63
C VAL A 301 7.62 11.51 2.57
N GLU A 302 7.32 11.42 3.87
CA GLU A 302 7.79 12.37 4.87
C GLU A 302 9.32 12.43 4.95
N GLU A 303 9.98 11.27 4.98
CA GLU A 303 11.43 11.19 5.21
C GLU A 303 12.26 11.31 3.92
N PHE A 304 11.74 10.82 2.80
CA PHE A 304 12.43 10.72 1.52
C PHE A 304 11.54 11.11 0.32
N PRO A 305 10.98 12.34 0.28
CA PRO A 305 9.99 12.72 -0.74
C PRO A 305 10.56 12.68 -2.18
N ASP A 306 11.82 13.06 -2.34
CA ASP A 306 12.52 13.15 -3.64
C ASP A 306 13.25 11.86 -4.03
N GLN A 307 13.30 10.86 -3.14
CA GLN A 307 13.88 9.58 -3.46
C GLN A 307 13.03 8.89 -4.52
N TYR A 308 13.67 8.33 -5.55
CA TYR A 308 12.96 7.54 -6.56
C TYR A 308 12.36 6.28 -5.93
N ALA A 309 11.04 6.14 -6.02
CA ALA A 309 10.35 4.89 -5.73
C ALA A 309 10.45 3.94 -6.93
N PHE A 310 10.24 4.45 -8.14
CA PHE A 310 10.25 3.66 -9.37
C PHE A 310 11.14 4.26 -10.46
N ARG A 311 11.93 3.40 -11.11
CA ARG A 311 12.70 3.70 -12.33
C ARG A 311 12.62 2.50 -13.29
N TYR A 312 11.65 2.52 -14.19
CA TYR A 312 11.52 1.53 -15.25
C TYR A 312 12.50 1.80 -16.40
N THR A 313 13.13 0.74 -16.92
CA THR A 313 13.98 0.83 -18.13
C THR A 313 13.25 0.38 -19.40
N THR A 314 12.13 -0.34 -19.24
CA THR A 314 11.34 -0.90 -20.35
C THR A 314 10.01 -0.19 -20.57
N LEU A 315 9.59 0.67 -19.65
CA LEU A 315 8.33 1.42 -19.68
C LEU A 315 8.59 2.87 -19.28
N ASN A 316 7.77 3.79 -19.80
CA ASN A 316 7.88 5.21 -19.47
C ASN A 316 7.21 5.54 -18.12
N TYR A 317 7.80 5.04 -17.03
CA TYR A 317 7.31 5.28 -15.68
C TYR A 317 8.47 5.49 -14.71
N THR A 318 8.62 6.73 -14.26
CA THR A 318 9.57 7.16 -13.23
C THR A 318 8.81 7.99 -12.21
N ARG A 319 8.98 7.66 -10.94
CA ARG A 319 8.29 8.33 -9.82
C ARG A 319 9.19 8.44 -8.62
N THR A 320 9.20 9.61 -7.98
CA THR A 320 9.63 9.73 -6.58
C THR A 320 8.59 9.10 -5.65
N TYR A 321 8.93 8.87 -4.38
CA TYR A 321 7.95 8.39 -3.39
C TYR A 321 6.75 9.32 -3.29
N SER A 322 6.94 10.65 -3.30
CA SER A 322 5.84 11.60 -3.28
C SER A 322 4.93 11.46 -4.50
N GLN A 323 5.50 11.41 -5.70
CA GLN A 323 4.71 11.28 -6.93
C GLN A 323 3.98 9.93 -7.01
N PHE A 324 4.61 8.85 -6.52
CA PHE A 324 3.97 7.55 -6.45
C PHE A 324 2.79 7.56 -5.48
N ARG A 325 2.91 8.22 -4.33
CA ARG A 325 1.79 8.41 -3.38
C ARG A 325 0.65 9.17 -4.04
N ASP A 326 0.92 10.19 -4.85
CA ASP A 326 -0.11 10.94 -5.56
C ASP A 326 -0.85 10.08 -6.62
N ASP A 327 -0.12 9.23 -7.37
CA ASP A 327 -0.72 8.25 -8.28
C ASP A 327 -1.65 7.26 -7.52
N VAL A 328 -1.21 6.81 -6.34
CA VAL A 328 -1.97 5.92 -5.45
C VAL A 328 -3.24 6.59 -4.93
N ASP A 329 -3.14 7.83 -4.44
CA ASP A 329 -4.29 8.60 -3.93
C ASP A 329 -5.31 8.84 -5.06
N THR A 330 -4.83 9.14 -6.26
CA THR A 330 -5.68 9.32 -7.45
C THR A 330 -6.45 8.05 -7.77
N PHE A 331 -5.78 6.90 -7.88
CA PHE A 331 -6.48 5.66 -8.21
C PHE A 331 -7.36 5.15 -7.05
N ALA A 332 -6.99 5.43 -5.80
CA ALA A 332 -7.85 5.14 -4.63
C ALA A 332 -9.20 5.87 -4.75
N ARG A 333 -9.18 7.16 -5.12
CA ARG A 333 -10.41 7.95 -5.39
C ARG A 333 -11.26 7.32 -6.50
N SER A 334 -10.62 6.83 -7.56
CA SER A 334 -11.27 6.12 -8.66
C SER A 334 -11.93 4.81 -8.22
N LEU A 335 -11.23 3.97 -7.43
CA LEU A 335 -11.80 2.73 -6.89
C LEU A 335 -13.03 3.01 -6.01
N ILE A 336 -12.97 4.07 -5.20
CA ILE A 336 -14.11 4.53 -4.40
C ILE A 336 -15.28 4.95 -5.29
N ALA A 337 -15.01 5.72 -6.35
CA ALA A 337 -16.03 6.15 -7.31
C ALA A 337 -16.66 4.97 -8.07
N LEU A 338 -15.88 3.91 -8.31
CA LEU A 338 -16.33 2.63 -8.88
C LEU A 338 -17.07 1.74 -7.86
N GLY A 339 -17.28 2.23 -6.64
CA GLY A 339 -18.09 1.60 -5.61
C GLY A 339 -17.35 0.60 -4.73
N VAL A 340 -16.01 0.51 -4.81
CA VAL A 340 -15.20 -0.36 -3.94
C VAL A 340 -15.27 0.13 -2.49
N LYS A 341 -15.55 -0.79 -1.56
CA LYS A 341 -15.69 -0.55 -0.12
C LYS A 341 -14.62 -1.29 0.68
N LYS A 342 -14.52 -0.96 1.97
CA LYS A 342 -13.70 -1.70 2.93
C LYS A 342 -14.12 -3.18 2.91
N GLY A 343 -13.16 -4.09 2.76
CA GLY A 343 -13.36 -5.53 2.68
C GLY A 343 -13.73 -6.09 1.30
N ASP A 344 -13.99 -5.25 0.30
CA ASP A 344 -14.19 -5.74 -1.07
C ASP A 344 -12.87 -6.27 -1.67
N HIS A 345 -12.97 -7.24 -2.58
CA HIS A 345 -11.82 -7.90 -3.20
C HIS A 345 -11.51 -7.31 -4.59
N VAL A 346 -10.33 -6.76 -4.76
CA VAL A 346 -9.83 -6.21 -6.04
C VAL A 346 -8.77 -7.17 -6.60
N ALA A 347 -9.09 -7.87 -7.68
CA ALA A 347 -8.20 -8.82 -8.32
C ALA A 347 -7.33 -8.13 -9.38
N VAL A 348 -6.02 -8.42 -9.39
CA VAL A 348 -5.10 -7.91 -10.42
C VAL A 348 -4.53 -9.06 -11.22
N TRP A 349 -4.85 -9.06 -12.52
CA TRP A 349 -4.38 -10.04 -13.50
C TRP A 349 -3.48 -9.38 -14.55
N ALA A 350 -2.27 -9.06 -14.12
CA ALA A 350 -1.28 -8.35 -14.93
C ALA A 350 0.15 -8.78 -14.58
N THR A 351 1.07 -8.47 -15.49
CA THR A 351 2.52 -8.55 -15.28
C THR A 351 3.01 -7.39 -14.39
N ASN A 352 4.33 -7.24 -14.21
CA ASN A 352 4.94 -6.24 -13.32
C ASN A 352 4.90 -4.80 -13.90
N ILE A 353 3.72 -4.32 -14.30
CA ILE A 353 3.49 -2.98 -14.85
C ILE A 353 3.13 -1.97 -13.74
N PRO A 354 3.29 -0.65 -13.96
CA PRO A 354 2.98 0.38 -12.95
C PRO A 354 1.59 0.25 -12.33
N GLN A 355 0.58 -0.05 -13.16
CA GLN A 355 -0.82 -0.21 -12.76
C GLN A 355 -1.00 -1.33 -11.73
N TRP A 356 -0.16 -2.36 -11.75
CA TRP A 356 -0.17 -3.42 -10.74
C TRP A 356 0.18 -2.84 -9.36
N TYR A 357 1.26 -2.05 -9.29
CA TYR A 357 1.73 -1.43 -8.05
C TYR A 357 0.71 -0.40 -7.55
N ILE A 358 0.23 0.49 -8.43
CA ILE A 358 -0.78 1.50 -8.09
C ILE A 358 -2.04 0.82 -7.55
N THR A 359 -2.50 -0.27 -8.19
CA THR A 359 -3.68 -1.01 -7.73
C THR A 359 -3.47 -1.64 -6.35
N PHE A 360 -2.30 -2.23 -6.08
CA PHE A 360 -1.97 -2.79 -4.76
C PHE A 360 -2.11 -1.72 -3.67
N TRP A 361 -1.43 -0.59 -3.84
CA TRP A 361 -1.36 0.44 -2.82
C TRP A 361 -2.69 1.18 -2.67
N ALA A 362 -3.40 1.47 -3.76
CA ALA A 362 -4.71 2.12 -3.71
C ALA A 362 -5.77 1.23 -3.03
N THR A 363 -5.80 -0.06 -3.36
CA THR A 363 -6.73 -1.04 -2.77
C THR A 363 -6.53 -1.14 -1.26
N THR A 364 -5.28 -1.33 -0.84
CA THR A 364 -4.95 -1.45 0.59
C THR A 364 -5.15 -0.14 1.35
N LYS A 365 -5.02 1.02 0.69
CA LYS A 365 -5.25 2.35 1.29
C LYS A 365 -6.71 2.61 1.64
N ILE A 366 -7.65 2.07 0.87
CA ILE A 366 -9.08 2.24 1.13
C ILE A 366 -9.69 1.11 2.00
N GLY A 367 -8.85 0.23 2.53
CA GLY A 367 -9.27 -0.92 3.35
C GLY A 367 -9.89 -2.08 2.57
N ALA A 368 -9.73 -2.09 1.24
CA ALA A 368 -10.08 -3.22 0.40
C ALA A 368 -8.95 -4.26 0.40
N VAL A 369 -9.22 -5.46 -0.11
CA VAL A 369 -8.29 -6.59 -0.13
C VAL A 369 -7.81 -6.82 -1.55
N LEU A 370 -6.49 -6.75 -1.77
CA LEU A 370 -5.93 -7.08 -3.07
C LEU A 370 -5.85 -8.60 -3.26
N VAL A 371 -6.44 -9.13 -4.33
CA VAL A 371 -6.30 -10.52 -4.75
C VAL A 371 -5.29 -10.60 -5.89
N THR A 372 -4.26 -11.43 -5.75
CA THR A 372 -3.30 -11.66 -6.85
C THR A 372 -3.76 -12.79 -7.76
N VAL A 373 -3.65 -12.59 -9.08
CA VAL A 373 -4.00 -13.59 -10.09
C VAL A 373 -2.74 -14.01 -10.84
N ASN A 374 -2.46 -15.31 -10.89
CA ASN A 374 -1.31 -15.84 -11.62
C ASN A 374 -1.49 -15.58 -13.13
N THR A 375 -0.47 -15.01 -13.75
CA THR A 375 -0.50 -14.63 -15.17
C THR A 375 -0.61 -15.84 -16.12
N ALA A 376 -0.31 -17.04 -15.64
CA ALA A 376 -0.42 -18.26 -16.43
C ALA A 376 -1.80 -18.93 -16.36
N TYR A 377 -2.71 -18.48 -15.47
CA TYR A 377 -4.01 -19.13 -15.30
C TYR A 377 -4.82 -19.19 -16.60
N LYS A 378 -5.52 -20.31 -16.75
CA LYS A 378 -6.53 -20.51 -17.81
C LYS A 378 -7.93 -20.36 -17.24
N ILE A 379 -8.94 -20.51 -18.08
CA ILE A 379 -10.34 -20.24 -17.74
C ILE A 379 -10.82 -20.94 -16.46
N HIS A 380 -10.47 -22.22 -16.27
CA HIS A 380 -10.88 -22.98 -15.08
C HIS A 380 -10.28 -22.42 -13.78
N GLU A 381 -8.97 -22.12 -13.78
CA GLU A 381 -8.27 -21.57 -12.62
C GLU A 381 -8.73 -20.14 -12.32
N ALA A 382 -8.92 -19.32 -13.36
CA ALA A 382 -9.37 -17.94 -13.26
C ALA A 382 -10.82 -17.86 -12.74
N GLU A 383 -11.74 -18.66 -13.30
CA GLU A 383 -13.13 -18.72 -12.81
C GLU A 383 -13.20 -19.14 -11.35
N TYR A 384 -12.47 -20.20 -10.99
CA TYR A 384 -12.41 -20.66 -9.61
C TYR A 384 -11.93 -19.55 -8.69
N LEU A 385 -10.82 -18.88 -9.01
CA LEU A 385 -10.27 -17.79 -8.20
C LEU A 385 -11.27 -16.64 -8.06
N PHE A 386 -11.82 -16.12 -9.17
CA PHE A 386 -12.74 -14.96 -9.12
C PHE A 386 -14.00 -15.26 -8.32
N ARG A 387 -14.50 -16.49 -8.43
CA ARG A 387 -15.67 -16.94 -7.66
C ARG A 387 -15.34 -17.21 -6.19
N GLN A 388 -14.22 -17.87 -5.90
CA GLN A 388 -13.84 -18.24 -4.53
C GLN A 388 -13.54 -17.00 -3.70
N SER A 389 -12.85 -16.01 -4.28
CA SER A 389 -12.51 -14.73 -3.65
C SER A 389 -13.68 -13.75 -3.56
N ASP A 390 -14.84 -14.00 -4.16
CA ASP A 390 -15.89 -12.97 -4.31
C ASP A 390 -15.36 -11.68 -4.96
N THR A 391 -14.57 -11.81 -6.04
CA THR A 391 -13.93 -10.66 -6.69
C THR A 391 -14.97 -9.60 -7.06
N HIS A 392 -14.76 -8.37 -6.58
CA HIS A 392 -15.59 -7.20 -6.86
C HIS A 392 -15.12 -6.43 -8.09
N THR A 393 -13.81 -6.22 -8.21
CA THR A 393 -13.20 -5.48 -9.31
C THR A 393 -12.03 -6.27 -9.88
N ILE A 394 -11.92 -6.37 -11.21
CA ILE A 394 -10.76 -6.94 -11.89
C ILE A 394 -9.98 -5.81 -12.57
N VAL A 395 -8.66 -5.75 -12.36
CA VAL A 395 -7.73 -4.95 -13.17
C VAL A 395 -6.87 -5.90 -13.99
N MET A 396 -6.91 -5.80 -15.31
CA MET A 396 -6.20 -6.77 -16.17
C MET A 396 -5.60 -6.15 -17.43
N ILE A 397 -4.54 -6.76 -17.92
CA ILE A 397 -4.01 -6.57 -19.29
C ILE A 397 -4.74 -7.48 -20.28
N GLU A 398 -4.48 -7.36 -21.57
CA GLU A 398 -5.17 -8.16 -22.60
C GLU A 398 -4.85 -9.67 -22.50
N GLY A 399 -3.59 -9.98 -22.15
CA GLY A 399 -3.07 -11.33 -22.01
C GLY A 399 -1.56 -11.35 -21.79
N HIS A 400 -1.01 -12.52 -21.52
CA HIS A 400 0.44 -12.73 -21.41
C HIS A 400 0.83 -14.11 -21.93
N LYS A 401 1.86 -14.15 -22.80
CA LYS A 401 2.34 -15.37 -23.47
C LYS A 401 1.18 -16.12 -24.14
N ASP A 402 0.86 -17.32 -23.70
CA ASP A 402 -0.20 -18.17 -24.25
C ASP A 402 -1.55 -18.04 -23.52
N SER A 403 -1.65 -17.15 -22.52
CA SER A 403 -2.90 -16.89 -21.79
C SER A 403 -3.57 -15.61 -22.28
N HIS A 404 -4.80 -15.74 -22.79
CA HIS A 404 -5.57 -14.68 -23.44
C HIS A 404 -6.70 -14.20 -22.52
N TYR A 405 -6.41 -13.28 -21.61
CA TYR A 405 -7.34 -12.90 -20.53
C TYR A 405 -8.64 -12.30 -21.06
N ALA A 406 -8.57 -11.44 -22.08
CA ALA A 406 -9.75 -10.87 -22.71
C ALA A 406 -10.70 -11.94 -23.27
N LYS A 407 -10.17 -13.02 -23.88
CA LYS A 407 -11.00 -14.14 -24.37
C LYS A 407 -11.63 -14.91 -23.22
N ILE A 408 -10.85 -15.20 -22.18
CA ILE A 408 -11.34 -15.89 -20.98
C ILE A 408 -12.47 -15.09 -20.33
N VAL A 409 -12.30 -13.78 -20.14
CA VAL A 409 -13.32 -12.93 -19.51
C VAL A 409 -14.57 -12.82 -20.36
N LYS A 410 -14.47 -12.72 -21.70
CA LYS A 410 -15.64 -12.76 -22.59
C LYS A 410 -16.43 -14.06 -22.45
N GLU A 411 -15.76 -15.19 -22.32
CA GLU A 411 -16.40 -16.49 -22.13
C GLU A 411 -17.03 -16.64 -20.73
N LEU A 412 -16.39 -16.10 -19.70
CA LEU A 412 -16.91 -16.10 -18.33
C LEU A 412 -18.06 -15.09 -18.12
N CYS A 413 -18.06 -14.01 -18.89
CA CYS A 413 -18.95 -12.85 -18.72
C CYS A 413 -19.66 -12.46 -20.03
N PRO A 414 -20.49 -13.33 -20.61
CA PRO A 414 -21.20 -13.04 -21.87
C PRO A 414 -22.11 -11.80 -21.79
N GLU A 415 -22.55 -11.40 -20.59
CA GLU A 415 -23.37 -10.21 -20.36
C GLU A 415 -22.65 -8.88 -20.67
N LEU A 416 -21.32 -8.91 -20.85
CA LEU A 416 -20.51 -7.75 -21.25
C LEU A 416 -20.94 -7.14 -22.58
N GLU A 417 -21.43 -7.94 -23.52
CA GLU A 417 -21.88 -7.49 -24.85
C GLU A 417 -22.99 -6.41 -24.77
N THR A 418 -23.77 -6.42 -23.69
CA THR A 418 -24.87 -5.46 -23.46
C THR A 418 -24.58 -4.47 -22.32
N SER A 419 -23.43 -4.61 -21.65
CA SER A 419 -23.05 -3.77 -20.52
C SER A 419 -22.44 -2.45 -21.00
N LEU A 420 -22.60 -1.40 -20.20
CA LEU A 420 -22.01 -0.08 -20.45
C LEU A 420 -20.76 0.12 -19.57
N PRO A 421 -19.64 0.60 -20.12
CA PRO A 421 -18.45 0.95 -19.33
C PRO A 421 -18.76 1.88 -18.15
N GLY A 422 -18.11 1.63 -17.00
CA GLY A 422 -18.25 2.43 -15.79
C GLY A 422 -19.58 2.25 -15.02
N GLN A 423 -20.49 1.41 -15.52
CA GLN A 423 -21.69 0.99 -14.77
C GLN A 423 -21.45 -0.34 -14.05
N PRO A 424 -22.05 -0.56 -12.86
CA PRO A 424 -21.85 -1.80 -12.12
C PRO A 424 -22.33 -3.05 -12.89
N LEU A 425 -21.42 -3.97 -13.14
CA LEU A 425 -21.66 -5.24 -13.82
C LEU A 425 -22.53 -6.20 -12.98
N ARG A 426 -23.27 -7.06 -13.68
CA ARG A 426 -24.12 -8.12 -13.10
C ARG A 426 -23.91 -9.43 -13.86
N ILE A 427 -22.80 -10.11 -13.56
CA ILE A 427 -22.40 -11.35 -14.23
C ILE A 427 -22.94 -12.56 -13.48
N LYS A 428 -23.66 -13.46 -14.15
CA LYS A 428 -24.28 -14.63 -13.49
C LYS A 428 -23.26 -15.59 -12.89
N ARG A 429 -22.16 -15.86 -13.61
CA ARG A 429 -21.08 -16.75 -13.14
C ARG A 429 -20.25 -16.14 -12.01
N LEU A 430 -20.14 -14.81 -11.98
CA LEU A 430 -19.35 -14.03 -11.04
C LEU A 430 -20.24 -12.97 -10.34
N PRO A 431 -21.13 -13.38 -9.41
CA PRO A 431 -22.21 -12.53 -8.90
C PRO A 431 -21.74 -11.29 -8.12
N PHE A 432 -20.50 -11.29 -7.63
CA PHE A 432 -19.90 -10.17 -6.90
C PHE A 432 -19.14 -9.19 -7.80
N LEU A 433 -18.84 -9.57 -9.05
CA LEU A 433 -18.12 -8.72 -9.99
C LEU A 433 -18.96 -7.50 -10.38
N ARG A 434 -18.40 -6.31 -10.17
CA ARG A 434 -19.01 -5.01 -10.51
C ARG A 434 -18.20 -4.24 -11.53
N ASN A 435 -16.89 -4.43 -11.60
CA ASN A 435 -16.04 -3.65 -12.49
C ASN A 435 -14.96 -4.52 -13.13
N ILE A 436 -14.69 -4.28 -14.41
CA ILE A 436 -13.49 -4.79 -15.10
C ILE A 436 -12.78 -3.59 -15.71
N ILE A 437 -11.56 -3.34 -15.24
CA ILE A 437 -10.66 -2.28 -15.68
C ILE A 437 -9.61 -2.90 -16.61
N THR A 438 -9.54 -2.42 -17.85
CA THR A 438 -8.61 -2.92 -18.88
C THR A 438 -7.43 -1.98 -19.06
N VAL A 439 -6.20 -2.50 -18.99
CA VAL A 439 -4.96 -1.72 -19.10
C VAL A 439 -4.34 -1.90 -20.48
N ASP A 440 -4.14 -0.79 -21.21
CA ASP A 440 -3.59 -0.74 -22.58
C ASP A 440 -4.45 -1.43 -23.67
N PHE A 441 -5.72 -1.71 -23.41
CA PHE A 441 -6.70 -2.18 -24.40
C PHE A 441 -8.13 -1.83 -23.98
N SER A 442 -9.07 -1.95 -24.91
CA SER A 442 -10.50 -1.72 -24.67
C SER A 442 -11.31 -3.00 -24.90
N MET A 443 -12.36 -3.19 -24.11
CA MET A 443 -13.27 -4.32 -24.24
C MET A 443 -14.70 -3.86 -23.93
N GLN A 444 -15.68 -4.33 -24.72
CA GLN A 444 -17.09 -3.99 -24.53
C GLN A 444 -17.53 -4.28 -23.08
N GLY A 445 -18.29 -3.34 -22.51
CA GLY A 445 -18.77 -3.42 -21.13
C GLY A 445 -17.72 -3.18 -20.05
N CYS A 446 -16.44 -3.00 -20.41
CA CYS A 446 -15.35 -2.74 -19.47
C CYS A 446 -14.91 -1.27 -19.53
N ILE A 447 -14.34 -0.76 -18.44
CA ILE A 447 -13.77 0.59 -18.38
C ILE A 447 -12.26 0.49 -18.66
N THR A 448 -11.70 1.43 -19.42
CA THR A 448 -10.24 1.48 -19.62
C THR A 448 -9.55 1.99 -18.36
N TRP A 449 -8.24 1.78 -18.23
CA TRP A 449 -7.45 2.32 -17.13
C TRP A 449 -7.51 3.84 -17.09
N GLU A 450 -7.41 4.49 -18.25
CA GLU A 450 -7.47 5.94 -18.41
C GLU A 450 -8.83 6.48 -17.96
N ASP A 451 -9.92 5.90 -18.46
CA ASP A 451 -11.28 6.30 -18.06
C ASP A 451 -11.54 6.04 -16.56
N ALA A 452 -10.99 4.95 -16.02
CA ALA A 452 -11.07 4.66 -14.59
C ALA A 452 -10.28 5.68 -13.77
N MET A 453 -9.08 6.07 -14.20
CA MET A 453 -8.31 7.14 -13.56
C MET A 453 -9.08 8.45 -13.54
N ASP A 454 -9.80 8.80 -14.62
CA ASP A 454 -10.62 10.01 -14.67
C ASP A 454 -11.81 10.00 -13.69
N MET A 455 -12.22 8.85 -13.18
CA MET A 455 -13.27 8.78 -12.16
C MET A 455 -12.87 9.37 -10.81
N HIS A 456 -11.58 9.64 -10.57
CA HIS A 456 -11.10 10.26 -9.34
C HIS A 456 -11.81 11.59 -9.02
N VAL A 457 -12.25 12.33 -10.05
CA VAL A 457 -12.96 13.62 -9.91
C VAL A 457 -14.28 13.49 -9.14
N LYS A 458 -14.86 12.28 -9.06
CA LYS A 458 -16.13 12.02 -8.35
C LYS A 458 -15.95 11.80 -6.85
N THR A 459 -14.73 11.66 -6.38
CA THR A 459 -14.41 11.38 -4.97
C THR A 459 -13.38 12.39 -4.48
N PRO A 460 -13.60 13.15 -3.41
CA PRO A 460 -12.57 14.03 -2.84
C PRO A 460 -11.41 13.22 -2.24
N VAL A 461 -10.21 13.81 -2.16
CA VAL A 461 -9.02 13.09 -1.63
C VAL A 461 -9.15 12.80 -0.13
N GLU A 462 -9.89 13.64 0.59
CA GLU A 462 -10.18 13.53 2.01
C GLU A 462 -10.93 12.24 2.35
N GLU A 463 -11.75 11.73 1.43
CA GLU A 463 -12.41 10.44 1.59
C GLU A 463 -11.42 9.27 1.57
N VAL A 464 -10.31 9.39 0.82
CA VAL A 464 -9.21 8.40 0.86
C VAL A 464 -8.53 8.44 2.23
N TYR A 465 -8.20 9.62 2.74
CA TYR A 465 -7.55 9.76 4.05
C TYR A 465 -8.45 9.28 5.20
N ARG A 466 -9.75 9.59 5.14
CA ARG A 466 -10.74 9.06 6.09
C ARG A 466 -10.77 7.54 6.09
N ARG A 467 -10.74 6.90 4.91
CA ARG A 467 -10.70 5.43 4.82
C ARG A 467 -9.38 4.86 5.31
N ALA A 468 -8.25 5.46 4.93
CA ALA A 468 -6.92 5.04 5.36
C ALA A 468 -6.79 5.05 6.89
N ASN A 469 -7.33 6.06 7.57
CA ASN A 469 -7.35 6.16 9.03
C ASN A 469 -8.23 5.10 9.70
N SER A 470 -9.19 4.52 8.98
CA SER A 470 -10.04 3.42 9.47
C SER A 470 -9.45 2.02 9.25
N VAL A 471 -8.30 1.91 8.59
CA VAL A 471 -7.62 0.64 8.32
C VAL A 471 -6.82 0.21 9.54
N GLY A 472 -7.12 -0.99 10.08
CA GLY A 472 -6.35 -1.59 11.16
C GLY A 472 -5.16 -2.40 10.63
N LYS A 473 -4.04 -2.43 11.37
CA LYS A 473 -2.86 -3.25 10.99
C LYS A 473 -3.16 -4.76 10.91
N HIS A 474 -4.19 -5.24 11.60
CA HIS A 474 -4.65 -6.64 11.56
C HIS A 474 -5.79 -6.89 10.57
N ASP A 475 -6.20 -5.88 9.79
CA ASP A 475 -7.10 -6.06 8.67
C ASP A 475 -6.37 -6.84 7.56
N VAL A 476 -7.12 -7.70 6.86
CA VAL A 476 -6.60 -8.41 5.68
C VAL A 476 -6.39 -7.37 4.59
N CYS A 477 -5.21 -7.35 3.98
CA CYS A 477 -4.88 -6.41 2.90
C CYS A 477 -4.58 -7.13 1.60
N ASN A 478 -4.22 -8.42 1.67
CA ASN A 478 -3.87 -9.21 0.51
C ASN A 478 -4.35 -10.65 0.64
N MET A 479 -4.78 -11.21 -0.48
CA MET A 479 -5.11 -12.62 -0.62
C MET A 479 -4.32 -13.20 -1.80
N GLN A 480 -3.56 -14.26 -1.53
CA GLN A 480 -2.77 -14.96 -2.54
C GLN A 480 -3.26 -16.39 -2.67
N TYR A 481 -3.34 -16.90 -3.90
CA TYR A 481 -3.75 -18.27 -4.14
C TYR A 481 -2.56 -19.20 -4.26
N THR A 482 -2.50 -20.19 -3.36
CA THR A 482 -1.55 -21.29 -3.43
C THR A 482 -2.25 -22.52 -4.00
N SER A 483 -1.60 -23.26 -4.89
CA SER A 483 -2.00 -24.63 -5.21
C SER A 483 -2.02 -25.42 -3.89
N GLY A 484 -3.14 -26.05 -3.56
CA GLY A 484 -3.32 -26.73 -2.28
C GLY A 484 -3.09 -28.23 -2.38
N THR A 485 -2.78 -28.89 -1.26
CA THR A 485 -2.71 -30.37 -1.16
C THR A 485 -4.03 -31.07 -1.51
N THR A 486 -5.14 -30.34 -1.53
CA THR A 486 -6.51 -30.83 -1.76
C THR A 486 -6.99 -30.66 -3.21
N GLY A 487 -6.09 -30.32 -4.15
CA GLY A 487 -6.39 -30.28 -5.59
C GLY A 487 -6.89 -28.92 -6.14
N PHE A 488 -7.45 -28.03 -5.31
CA PHE A 488 -7.85 -26.67 -5.72
C PHE A 488 -7.00 -25.59 -5.04
N PRO A 489 -6.73 -24.45 -5.71
CA PRO A 489 -6.03 -23.33 -5.11
C PRO A 489 -6.72 -22.77 -3.86
N LYS A 490 -5.99 -22.34 -2.83
CA LYS A 490 -6.54 -21.80 -1.58
C LYS A 490 -6.17 -20.33 -1.43
N GLY A 491 -7.15 -19.47 -1.12
CA GLY A 491 -6.92 -18.05 -0.86
C GLY A 491 -6.34 -17.81 0.54
N VAL A 492 -5.04 -17.54 0.63
CA VAL A 492 -4.32 -17.22 1.88
C VAL A 492 -4.59 -15.77 2.28
N MET A 493 -5.24 -15.54 3.42
CA MET A 493 -5.53 -14.19 3.91
C MET A 493 -4.36 -13.62 4.72
N LEU A 494 -3.76 -12.55 4.19
CA LEU A 494 -2.60 -11.87 4.80
C LEU A 494 -2.98 -10.45 5.24
N THR A 495 -2.56 -10.10 6.45
CA THR A 495 -2.78 -8.78 7.06
C THR A 495 -1.64 -7.81 6.76
N HIS A 496 -1.90 -6.51 6.96
CA HIS A 496 -0.84 -5.50 6.88
C HIS A 496 0.33 -5.83 7.81
N TYR A 497 0.02 -6.19 9.06
CA TYR A 497 1.02 -6.52 10.07
C TYR A 497 1.88 -7.72 9.68
N ASN A 498 1.29 -8.73 9.03
CA ASN A 498 2.05 -9.87 8.53
C ASN A 498 3.08 -9.43 7.47
N ILE A 499 2.61 -8.72 6.43
CA ILE A 499 3.41 -8.46 5.23
C ILE A 499 4.44 -7.36 5.48
N VAL A 500 4.04 -6.25 6.09
CA VAL A 500 4.93 -5.10 6.36
C VAL A 500 6.14 -5.54 7.17
N ASN A 501 5.93 -6.31 8.23
CA ASN A 501 7.01 -6.80 9.07
C ASN A 501 7.85 -7.89 8.42
N ASN A 502 7.26 -8.73 7.56
CA ASN A 502 8.05 -9.71 6.80
C ASN A 502 8.97 -8.99 5.81
N GLY A 503 8.45 -8.08 4.99
CA GLY A 503 9.26 -7.27 4.08
C GLY A 503 10.35 -6.46 4.81
N LYS A 504 10.03 -5.87 5.96
CA LYS A 504 11.00 -5.16 6.81
C LYS A 504 12.13 -6.10 7.26
N SER A 505 11.80 -7.28 7.78
CA SER A 505 12.80 -8.26 8.21
C SER A 505 13.66 -8.78 7.05
N ILE A 506 13.05 -8.98 5.87
CA ILE A 506 13.74 -9.37 4.64
C ILE A 506 14.78 -8.30 4.22
N GLY A 507 14.36 -7.03 4.22
CA GLY A 507 15.24 -5.90 3.89
C GLY A 507 16.37 -5.70 4.91
N ASP A 508 16.09 -5.89 6.21
CA ASP A 508 17.09 -5.82 7.28
C ASP A 508 18.23 -6.82 7.05
N ARG A 509 17.87 -8.07 6.69
CA ARG A 509 18.81 -9.19 6.45
C ARG A 509 19.66 -9.00 5.21
N MET A 510 19.18 -8.24 4.23
CA MET A 510 19.93 -7.79 3.05
C MET A 510 20.68 -6.46 3.27
N ASP A 511 20.50 -5.80 4.42
CA ASP A 511 21.03 -4.46 4.68
C ASP A 511 20.58 -3.40 3.66
N LEU A 512 19.29 -3.41 3.28
CA LEU A 512 18.74 -2.42 2.34
C LEU A 512 18.69 -1.01 2.93
N SER A 513 18.75 0.00 2.04
CA SER A 513 18.62 1.42 2.38
C SER A 513 18.25 2.28 1.16
N THR A 514 18.20 3.60 1.33
CA THR A 514 18.03 4.56 0.21
C THR A 514 19.15 4.51 -0.84
N ALA A 515 20.28 3.85 -0.56
CA ALA A 515 21.35 3.67 -1.55
C ALA A 515 21.04 2.54 -2.55
N ASP A 516 20.09 1.68 -2.22
CA ASP A 516 19.83 0.46 -2.98
C ASP A 516 18.85 0.67 -4.14
N ARG A 517 19.14 -0.04 -5.22
CA ARG A 517 18.35 -0.07 -6.46
C ARG A 517 18.03 -1.52 -6.77
N MET A 518 16.79 -1.92 -6.52
CA MET A 518 16.29 -3.28 -6.63
C MET A 518 15.71 -3.53 -8.02
N MET A 519 16.29 -4.45 -8.79
CA MET A 519 15.63 -4.93 -10.01
C MET A 519 14.55 -5.97 -9.65
N ILE A 520 13.29 -5.68 -9.97
CA ILE A 520 12.15 -6.59 -9.71
C ILE A 520 11.77 -7.34 -10.99
N GLN A 521 12.35 -8.52 -11.16
CA GLN A 521 12.12 -9.41 -12.31
C GLN A 521 11.28 -10.66 -11.97
N VAL A 522 11.11 -10.94 -10.67
CA VAL A 522 10.24 -12.01 -10.17
C VAL A 522 8.76 -11.58 -10.24
N PRO A 523 7.80 -12.49 -10.40
CA PRO A 523 6.40 -12.13 -10.61
C PRO A 523 5.75 -11.44 -9.40
N MET A 524 5.05 -10.33 -9.62
CA MET A 524 4.35 -9.60 -8.55
C MET A 524 3.11 -10.31 -8.01
N PHE A 525 2.49 -11.23 -8.78
CA PHE A 525 1.37 -12.02 -8.27
C PHE A 525 1.78 -13.00 -7.14
N HIS A 526 3.08 -13.29 -7.02
CA HIS A 526 3.65 -14.18 -6.03
C HIS A 526 4.28 -13.38 -4.88
N CYS A 527 4.28 -13.93 -3.67
CA CYS A 527 4.86 -13.31 -2.47
C CYS A 527 6.34 -12.94 -2.63
N PHE A 528 7.08 -13.61 -3.53
CA PHE A 528 8.47 -13.29 -3.84
C PHE A 528 8.66 -11.90 -4.46
N GLY A 529 7.78 -11.48 -5.38
CA GLY A 529 7.82 -10.11 -5.90
C GLY A 529 7.22 -9.11 -4.91
N MET A 530 6.03 -9.42 -4.39
CA MET A 530 5.26 -8.47 -3.60
C MET A 530 5.87 -8.19 -2.22
N VAL A 531 6.30 -9.22 -1.49
CA VAL A 531 6.83 -9.05 -0.14
C VAL A 531 8.35 -8.88 -0.15
N LEU A 532 9.05 -9.87 -0.72
CA LEU A 532 10.51 -9.96 -0.62
C LEU A 532 11.23 -8.88 -1.44
N ALA A 533 10.62 -8.38 -2.52
CA ALA A 533 11.15 -7.27 -3.29
C ALA A 533 10.47 -5.94 -2.94
N MET A 534 9.20 -5.74 -3.34
CA MET A 534 8.52 -4.44 -3.22
C MET A 534 8.41 -3.97 -1.76
N THR A 535 7.87 -4.81 -0.86
CA THR A 535 7.69 -4.41 0.55
C THR A 535 9.04 -4.21 1.25
N ALA A 536 10.04 -5.06 0.97
CA ALA A 536 11.40 -4.88 1.49
C ALA A 536 12.04 -3.56 1.02
N CYS A 537 11.82 -3.14 -0.23
CA CYS A 537 12.30 -1.86 -0.74
C CYS A 537 11.63 -0.67 -0.05
N VAL A 538 10.30 -0.68 0.02
CA VAL A 538 9.55 0.46 0.57
C VAL A 538 9.81 0.64 2.06
N THR A 539 10.01 -0.44 2.82
CA THR A 539 10.41 -0.34 4.24
C THR A 539 11.79 0.28 4.48
N HIS A 540 12.62 0.41 3.44
CA HIS A 540 13.99 0.93 3.51
C HIS A 540 14.23 2.15 2.61
N GLY A 541 13.19 2.68 1.95
CA GLY A 541 13.31 3.81 1.03
C GLY A 541 14.15 3.51 -0.22
N SER A 542 14.32 2.24 -0.60
CA SER A 542 15.10 1.84 -1.77
C SER A 542 14.36 2.19 -3.08
N THR A 543 15.10 2.33 -4.18
CA THR A 543 14.51 2.51 -5.52
C THR A 543 14.20 1.16 -6.14
N MET A 544 13.01 1.03 -6.74
CA MET A 544 12.58 -0.17 -7.47
C MET A 544 12.72 0.05 -8.98
N SER A 545 13.32 -0.92 -9.67
CA SER A 545 13.45 -0.97 -11.13
C SER A 545 12.81 -2.25 -11.67
N PRO A 546 11.48 -2.30 -11.81
CA PRO A 546 10.81 -3.52 -12.26
C PRO A 546 11.00 -3.79 -13.74
N LEU A 547 10.97 -5.08 -14.09
CA LEU A 547 10.80 -5.56 -15.46
C LEU A 547 9.42 -6.20 -15.57
N PRO A 548 8.63 -5.93 -16.64
CA PRO A 548 7.31 -6.53 -16.82
C PRO A 548 7.33 -8.06 -16.67
N TYR A 549 8.37 -8.71 -17.19
CA TYR A 549 8.63 -10.13 -17.01
C TYR A 549 10.14 -10.41 -17.14
N PHE A 550 10.59 -11.54 -16.59
CA PHE A 550 11.98 -11.96 -16.71
C PHE A 550 12.36 -12.28 -18.16
N SER A 551 13.45 -11.67 -18.61
CA SER A 551 14.22 -12.07 -19.79
C SER A 551 15.68 -11.65 -19.57
N PRO A 552 16.68 -12.50 -19.87
CA PRO A 552 18.08 -12.20 -19.57
C PRO A 552 18.59 -10.89 -20.17
N ARG A 553 18.26 -10.62 -21.45
CA ARG A 553 18.76 -9.41 -22.14
C ARG A 553 18.24 -8.10 -21.51
N PRO A 554 16.93 -7.89 -21.30
CA PRO A 554 16.43 -6.74 -20.55
C PRO A 554 16.98 -6.63 -19.12
N ALA A 555 17.16 -7.77 -18.42
CA ALA A 555 17.70 -7.78 -17.06
C ALA A 555 19.15 -7.28 -17.01
N LEU A 556 20.02 -7.83 -17.86
CA LEU A 556 21.41 -7.39 -17.97
C LEU A 556 21.52 -5.92 -18.40
N ASN A 557 20.66 -5.47 -19.32
CA ASN A 557 20.59 -4.05 -19.71
C ASN A 557 20.15 -3.16 -18.55
N CYS A 558 19.18 -3.59 -17.75
CA CYS A 558 18.73 -2.84 -16.59
C CYS A 558 19.83 -2.67 -15.54
N ILE A 559 20.66 -3.70 -15.32
CA ILE A 559 21.83 -3.64 -14.43
C ILE A 559 22.74 -2.48 -14.83
N ASN A 560 23.06 -2.36 -16.11
CA ASN A 560 23.92 -1.29 -16.63
C ASN A 560 23.27 0.10 -16.51
N LEU A 561 22.02 0.25 -16.97
CA LEU A 561 21.36 1.56 -17.05
C LEU A 561 21.09 2.16 -15.67
N GLU A 562 20.60 1.33 -14.76
CA GLU A 562 20.14 1.77 -13.44
C GLU A 562 21.17 1.53 -12.34
N LYS A 563 22.34 0.95 -12.67
CA LYS A 563 23.41 0.63 -11.71
C LYS A 563 22.83 -0.14 -10.52
N ILE A 564 22.16 -1.24 -10.86
CA ILE A 564 21.42 -2.08 -9.91
C ILE A 564 22.36 -2.59 -8.82
N THR A 565 21.91 -2.51 -7.56
CA THR A 565 22.69 -2.97 -6.40
C THR A 565 22.22 -4.32 -5.89
N CYS A 566 20.97 -4.67 -6.17
CA CYS A 566 20.37 -5.93 -5.75
C CYS A 566 19.26 -6.40 -6.68
N PHE A 567 19.09 -7.72 -6.77
CA PHE A 567 17.93 -8.32 -7.41
C PHE A 567 17.66 -9.72 -6.90
N HIS A 568 16.42 -10.16 -7.08
CA HIS A 568 15.99 -11.49 -6.67
C HIS A 568 15.81 -12.39 -7.88
N GLY A 569 15.91 -13.69 -7.67
CA GLY A 569 15.65 -14.68 -8.70
C GLY A 569 15.53 -16.09 -8.14
N VAL A 570 14.99 -16.95 -8.99
CA VAL A 570 15.13 -18.40 -8.85
C VAL A 570 16.43 -18.84 -9.54
N PRO A 571 17.06 -19.97 -9.18
CA PRO A 571 18.31 -20.43 -9.78
C PRO A 571 18.34 -20.42 -11.31
N THR A 572 17.24 -20.80 -11.97
CA THR A 572 17.12 -20.79 -13.43
C THR A 572 17.29 -19.41 -14.06
N MET A 573 16.86 -18.34 -13.39
CA MET A 573 17.03 -16.97 -13.86
C MET A 573 18.50 -16.56 -13.84
N PHE A 574 19.22 -16.90 -12.77
CA PHE A 574 20.65 -16.64 -12.64
C PHE A 574 21.46 -17.40 -13.68
N ILE A 575 21.18 -18.69 -13.88
CA ILE A 575 21.82 -19.52 -14.92
C ILE A 575 21.60 -18.88 -16.29
N ALA A 576 20.35 -18.53 -16.62
CA ALA A 576 20.02 -17.92 -17.91
C ALA A 576 20.74 -16.58 -18.14
N MET A 577 21.01 -15.81 -17.08
CA MET A 577 21.82 -14.59 -17.17
C MET A 577 23.31 -14.88 -17.33
N LEU A 578 23.86 -15.83 -16.57
CA LEU A 578 25.27 -16.26 -16.63
C LEU A 578 25.65 -16.78 -18.03
N GLU A 579 24.73 -17.46 -18.69
CA GLU A 579 24.93 -18.09 -20.01
C GLU A 579 24.64 -17.14 -21.19
N HIS A 580 24.09 -15.95 -20.94
CA HIS A 580 23.71 -15.02 -21.99
C HIS A 580 24.93 -14.32 -22.62
N GLU A 581 24.91 -14.09 -23.93
CA GLU A 581 26.01 -13.46 -24.68
C GLU A 581 26.40 -12.07 -24.17
N ASP A 582 25.43 -11.29 -23.67
CA ASP A 582 25.64 -9.94 -23.14
C ASP A 582 26.19 -9.92 -21.70
N PHE A 583 26.32 -11.07 -21.03
CA PHE A 583 26.82 -11.16 -19.66
C PHE A 583 28.19 -10.48 -19.52
N LYS A 584 29.11 -10.77 -20.46
CA LYS A 584 30.47 -10.20 -20.47
C LYS A 584 30.51 -8.68 -20.68
N LYS A 585 29.42 -8.08 -21.16
CA LYS A 585 29.28 -6.63 -21.40
C LYS A 585 28.59 -5.91 -20.24
N THR A 586 28.18 -6.64 -19.20
CA THR A 586 27.42 -6.10 -18.08
C THR A 586 28.38 -5.72 -16.94
N ASP A 587 28.25 -4.50 -16.44
CA ASP A 587 29.01 -4.00 -15.31
C ASP A 587 28.29 -4.35 -13.99
N PHE A 588 28.83 -5.33 -13.28
CA PHE A 588 28.33 -5.78 -11.98
C PHE A 588 28.97 -5.05 -10.80
N SER A 589 29.82 -4.04 -11.01
CA SER A 589 30.58 -3.37 -9.94
C SER A 589 29.73 -2.71 -8.84
N HIS A 590 28.47 -2.38 -9.14
CA HIS A 590 27.51 -1.79 -8.20
C HIS A 590 26.67 -2.84 -7.47
N MET A 591 26.64 -4.07 -7.98
CA MET A 591 25.90 -5.18 -7.41
C MET A 591 26.53 -5.60 -6.08
N ARG A 592 25.71 -5.98 -5.09
CA ARG A 592 26.20 -6.49 -3.80
C ARG A 592 25.40 -7.67 -3.26
N THR A 593 24.07 -7.62 -3.34
CA THR A 593 23.17 -8.53 -2.62
C THR A 593 21.95 -8.93 -3.45
N GLY A 594 21.08 -9.75 -2.88
CA GLY A 594 19.87 -10.24 -3.49
C GLY A 594 19.36 -11.47 -2.75
N ILE A 595 18.32 -12.08 -3.31
CA ILE A 595 17.78 -13.35 -2.84
C ILE A 595 17.80 -14.37 -3.98
N MET A 596 18.39 -15.53 -3.70
CA MET A 596 18.15 -16.74 -4.48
C MET A 596 17.24 -17.67 -3.68
N ALA A 597 16.02 -17.90 -4.17
CA ALA A 597 15.00 -18.67 -3.46
C ALA A 597 13.93 -19.23 -4.41
N GLY A 598 12.92 -19.89 -3.85
CA GLY A 598 11.79 -20.49 -4.58
C GLY A 598 12.02 -21.95 -4.99
N SER A 599 13.27 -22.36 -5.17
CA SER A 599 13.64 -23.76 -5.38
C SER A 599 15.00 -24.08 -4.73
N PRO A 600 15.34 -25.37 -4.56
CA PRO A 600 16.66 -25.77 -4.11
C PRO A 600 17.75 -25.11 -4.96
N CYS A 601 18.72 -24.48 -4.30
CA CYS A 601 19.75 -23.68 -4.94
C CYS A 601 21.02 -24.52 -5.12
N PRO A 602 21.50 -24.77 -6.36
CA PRO A 602 22.75 -25.49 -6.57
C PRO A 602 23.93 -24.68 -6.05
N ILE A 603 24.77 -25.31 -5.23
CA ILE A 603 25.96 -24.68 -4.61
C ILE A 603 26.82 -23.97 -5.66
N LYS A 604 27.07 -24.64 -6.80
CA LYS A 604 27.92 -24.10 -7.87
C LYS A 604 27.36 -22.82 -8.49
N VAL A 605 26.03 -22.71 -8.60
CA VAL A 605 25.37 -21.52 -9.14
C VAL A 605 25.52 -20.35 -8.16
N MET A 606 25.36 -20.60 -6.87
CA MET A 606 25.59 -19.60 -5.83
C MET A 606 27.03 -19.07 -5.85
N GLU A 607 28.03 -19.95 -5.96
CA GLU A 607 29.44 -19.56 -6.08
C GLU A 607 29.68 -18.71 -7.34
N ASP A 608 29.12 -19.11 -8.49
CA ASP A 608 29.29 -18.37 -9.74
C ASP A 608 28.62 -17.00 -9.68
N VAL A 609 27.45 -16.87 -9.06
CA VAL A 609 26.76 -15.59 -8.84
C VAL A 609 27.57 -14.67 -7.92
N GLN A 610 28.10 -15.19 -6.82
CA GLN A 610 28.96 -14.40 -5.92
C GLN A 610 30.22 -13.89 -6.63
N ASN A 611 30.92 -14.78 -7.36
CA ASN A 611 32.21 -14.47 -7.96
C ASN A 611 32.10 -13.67 -9.27
N LYS A 612 31.08 -13.92 -10.10
CA LYS A 612 30.96 -13.35 -11.45
C LYS A 612 29.98 -12.18 -11.53
N MET A 613 28.98 -12.13 -10.65
CA MET A 613 27.99 -11.03 -10.59
C MET A 613 28.21 -10.08 -9.42
N ASN A 614 29.33 -10.23 -8.68
CA ASN A 614 29.67 -9.42 -7.50
C ASN A 614 28.62 -9.47 -6.37
N MET A 615 27.78 -10.50 -6.32
CA MET A 615 26.74 -10.63 -5.30
C MET A 615 27.28 -11.29 -4.03
N THR A 616 28.37 -10.75 -3.49
CA THR A 616 29.09 -11.32 -2.32
C THR A 616 28.27 -11.33 -1.04
N GLU A 617 27.16 -10.58 -0.99
CA GLU A 617 26.21 -10.48 0.11
C GLU A 617 24.84 -11.15 -0.21
N ILE A 618 24.75 -11.97 -1.27
CA ILE A 618 23.49 -12.68 -1.60
C ILE A 618 23.04 -13.55 -0.44
N THR A 619 21.73 -13.59 -0.19
CA THR A 619 21.09 -14.35 0.90
C THR A 619 20.13 -15.41 0.37
N ILE A 620 19.81 -16.38 1.22
CA ILE A 620 18.80 -17.42 0.98
C ILE A 620 17.71 -17.25 2.02
N VAL A 621 16.46 -17.27 1.57
CA VAL A 621 15.26 -17.22 2.41
C VAL A 621 14.45 -18.49 2.18
N TYR A 622 13.90 -19.03 3.26
CA TYR A 622 12.91 -20.11 3.21
C TYR A 622 11.60 -19.65 3.84
N GLY A 623 10.50 -20.14 3.27
CA GLY A 623 9.17 -19.75 3.67
C GLY A 623 8.11 -20.22 2.69
N GLN A 624 6.85 -19.90 3.01
CA GLN A 624 5.68 -20.20 2.19
C GLN A 624 4.64 -19.10 2.32
N THR A 625 3.72 -18.98 1.38
CA THR A 625 2.73 -17.88 1.34
C THR A 625 1.96 -17.74 2.65
N GLU A 626 1.59 -18.85 3.29
CA GLU A 626 0.92 -18.95 4.59
C GLU A 626 1.71 -18.32 5.75
N ALA A 627 3.00 -18.08 5.56
CA ALA A 627 3.94 -17.48 6.50
C ALA A 627 4.46 -16.09 6.05
N SER A 628 3.76 -15.46 5.10
CA SER A 628 3.93 -14.07 4.66
C SER A 628 5.27 -13.55 4.07
N PRO A 629 6.09 -14.28 3.29
CA PRO A 629 6.32 -15.71 3.30
C PRO A 629 7.54 -16.13 4.13
N GLY A 630 8.52 -15.25 4.38
CA GLY A 630 9.81 -15.64 4.96
C GLY A 630 9.69 -16.11 6.40
N CYS A 631 10.25 -17.28 6.72
CA CYS A 631 10.38 -17.82 8.08
C CYS A 631 11.83 -17.71 8.56
N THR A 632 12.76 -18.10 7.70
CA THR A 632 14.20 -18.06 7.97
C THR A 632 14.92 -17.37 6.82
N GLN A 633 16.01 -16.68 7.13
CA GLN A 633 16.87 -16.08 6.11
C GLN A 633 18.30 -15.98 6.61
N SER A 634 19.25 -16.22 5.71
CA SER A 634 20.65 -15.93 5.97
C SER A 634 20.93 -14.43 5.90
N SER A 635 21.96 -13.95 6.57
CA SER A 635 22.31 -12.53 6.66
C SER A 635 23.56 -12.21 5.84
N THR A 636 23.75 -10.94 5.46
CA THR A 636 24.99 -10.49 4.81
C THR A 636 26.25 -10.69 5.65
N ASP A 637 26.12 -10.88 6.98
CA ASP A 637 27.24 -11.21 7.89
C ASP A 637 27.56 -12.71 7.97
N ASP A 638 26.69 -13.58 7.44
CA ASP A 638 26.93 -15.02 7.50
C ASP A 638 28.10 -15.41 6.58
N SER A 639 28.86 -16.41 7.02
CA SER A 639 29.90 -17.01 6.17
C SER A 639 29.29 -17.52 4.87
N ILE A 640 30.10 -17.56 3.80
CA ILE A 640 29.66 -18.09 2.51
C ILE A 640 29.13 -19.52 2.67
N GLU A 641 29.80 -20.35 3.47
CA GLU A 641 29.38 -21.73 3.75
C GLU A 641 27.96 -21.79 4.32
N LEU A 642 27.63 -20.96 5.31
CA LEU A 642 26.29 -20.91 5.90
C LEU A 642 25.24 -20.42 4.91
N ARG A 643 25.57 -19.40 4.11
CA ARG A 643 24.65 -18.87 3.09
C ARG A 643 24.41 -19.83 1.94
N VAL A 644 25.33 -20.75 1.69
CA VAL A 644 25.27 -21.69 0.57
C VAL A 644 24.68 -23.05 0.98
N ASN A 645 24.73 -23.43 2.26
CA ASN A 645 24.31 -24.76 2.73
C ASN A 645 23.11 -24.76 3.69
N THR A 646 22.54 -23.58 3.96
CA THR A 646 21.41 -23.42 4.88
C THR A 646 20.42 -22.40 4.31
N VAL A 647 19.22 -22.40 4.87
CA VAL A 647 18.20 -21.37 4.64
C VAL A 647 18.19 -20.31 5.75
N GLY A 648 19.29 -20.20 6.48
CA GLY A 648 19.54 -19.19 7.51
C GLY A 648 18.85 -19.44 8.84
N LYS A 649 18.69 -18.35 9.60
CA LYS A 649 18.08 -18.33 10.94
C LYS A 649 16.67 -17.78 10.90
N ALA A 650 15.86 -18.08 11.91
CA ALA A 650 14.54 -17.48 12.12
C ALA A 650 14.60 -15.94 11.98
N LEU A 651 13.59 -15.36 11.34
CA LEU A 651 13.42 -13.91 11.27
C LEU A 651 12.97 -13.36 12.64
N PRO A 652 13.25 -12.06 12.92
CA PRO A 652 12.92 -11.45 14.22
C PRO A 652 11.44 -11.56 14.57
N GLY A 653 11.11 -11.95 15.80
CA GLY A 653 9.71 -12.08 16.25
C GLY A 653 9.00 -13.36 15.78
N MET A 654 9.74 -14.33 15.26
CA MET A 654 9.24 -15.66 14.90
C MET A 654 9.91 -16.74 15.75
N GLU A 655 9.14 -17.79 16.05
CA GLU A 655 9.62 -19.03 16.63
C GLU A 655 9.60 -20.12 15.55
N CYS A 656 10.67 -20.91 15.45
CA CYS A 656 10.79 -22.01 14.49
C CYS A 656 11.31 -23.27 15.20
N LYS A 657 10.68 -24.42 14.93
CA LYS A 657 11.07 -25.71 15.52
C LYS A 657 11.12 -26.80 14.45
N ILE A 658 11.82 -27.88 14.77
CA ILE A 658 11.80 -29.12 14.02
C ILE A 658 11.10 -30.14 14.90
N VAL A 659 9.95 -30.66 14.47
CA VAL A 659 9.15 -31.58 15.29
C VAL A 659 9.07 -32.97 14.65
N ASP A 660 8.86 -33.98 15.48
CA ASP A 660 8.51 -35.31 15.00
C ASP A 660 7.16 -35.26 14.25
N PRO A 661 7.05 -35.75 13.01
CA PRO A 661 5.81 -35.66 12.24
C PRO A 661 4.63 -36.47 12.80
N GLU A 662 4.88 -37.41 13.71
CA GLU A 662 3.85 -38.26 14.33
C GLU A 662 3.52 -37.80 15.74
N THR A 663 4.53 -37.48 16.56
CA THR A 663 4.32 -37.09 17.98
C THR A 663 4.20 -35.58 18.17
N TYR A 664 4.65 -34.77 17.20
CA TYR A 664 4.76 -33.31 17.28
C TYR A 664 5.67 -32.78 18.39
N GLU A 665 6.53 -33.62 18.96
CA GLU A 665 7.52 -33.20 19.94
C GLU A 665 8.73 -32.52 19.26
N ASP A 666 9.29 -31.48 19.89
CA ASP A 666 10.46 -30.76 19.40
C ASP A 666 11.70 -31.67 19.42
N LEU A 667 12.39 -31.75 18.30
CA LEU A 667 13.53 -32.64 18.07
C LEU A 667 14.86 -31.94 18.40
N PRO A 668 15.88 -32.70 18.84
CA PRO A 668 17.21 -32.16 19.08
C PRO A 668 17.89 -31.71 17.78
N ASP A 669 18.89 -30.85 17.92
CA ASP A 669 19.71 -30.41 16.79
C ASP A 669 20.38 -31.61 16.09
N GLY A 670 20.46 -31.53 14.76
CA GLY A 670 21.01 -32.58 13.91
C GLY A 670 20.02 -33.66 13.46
N THR A 671 18.79 -33.67 13.98
CA THR A 671 17.73 -34.61 13.58
C THR A 671 16.81 -33.99 12.52
N ASP A 672 16.39 -34.80 11.55
CA ASP A 672 15.39 -34.41 10.54
C ASP A 672 13.97 -34.55 11.11
N GLY A 673 13.12 -33.57 10.85
CA GLY A 673 11.69 -33.58 11.21
C GLY A 673 10.91 -32.52 10.46
N GLU A 674 9.64 -32.34 10.82
CA GLU A 674 8.78 -31.31 10.22
C GLU A 674 9.21 -29.90 10.68
N PHE A 675 9.37 -28.97 9.75
CA PHE A 675 9.53 -27.57 10.10
C PHE A 675 8.19 -26.95 10.50
N VAL A 676 8.12 -26.35 11.69
CA VAL A 676 6.94 -25.61 12.15
C VAL A 676 7.32 -24.19 12.55
N VAL A 677 6.42 -23.24 12.31
CA VAL A 677 6.66 -21.82 12.58
C VAL A 677 5.45 -21.14 13.23
N ARG A 678 5.73 -20.23 14.15
CA ARG A 678 4.73 -19.38 14.80
C ARG A 678 5.25 -17.96 14.94
N GLY A 679 4.39 -16.96 14.77
CA GLY A 679 4.76 -15.57 14.95
C GLY A 679 3.78 -14.61 14.28
N TYR A 680 4.21 -13.35 14.13
CA TYR A 680 3.41 -12.30 13.48
C TYR A 680 3.14 -12.58 11.99
N ASN A 681 3.82 -13.54 11.38
CA ASN A 681 3.84 -13.77 9.94
C ASN A 681 2.83 -14.82 9.48
N ILE A 682 2.23 -15.56 10.41
CA ILE A 682 1.25 -16.58 10.08
C ILE A 682 -0.01 -15.91 9.55
N MET A 683 -0.52 -16.44 8.44
CA MET A 683 -1.75 -15.99 7.80
C MET A 683 -2.92 -15.95 8.79
N LYS A 684 -3.92 -15.11 8.49
CA LYS A 684 -5.19 -15.12 9.24
C LYS A 684 -5.97 -16.44 9.04
N GLY A 685 -5.72 -17.11 7.92
CA GLY A 685 -6.33 -18.38 7.54
C GLY A 685 -6.64 -18.45 6.04
N TYR A 686 -7.19 -19.58 5.60
CA TYR A 686 -7.68 -19.73 4.24
C TYR A 686 -9.10 -19.19 4.11
N TYR A 687 -9.35 -18.33 3.11
CA TYR A 687 -10.65 -17.72 2.87
C TYR A 687 -11.72 -18.80 2.64
N LYS A 688 -12.81 -18.75 3.42
CA LYS A 688 -13.93 -19.72 3.39
C LYS A 688 -13.53 -21.19 3.62
N MET A 689 -12.36 -21.46 4.22
CA MET A 689 -11.88 -22.83 4.44
C MET A 689 -11.36 -23.03 5.88
N PRO A 690 -12.24 -22.96 6.91
CA PRO A 690 -11.83 -23.08 8.32
C PRO A 690 -11.20 -24.45 8.64
N ASN A 691 -11.71 -25.55 8.06
CA ASN A 691 -11.14 -26.88 8.29
C ASN A 691 -9.73 -27.01 7.71
N ALA A 692 -9.48 -26.45 6.52
CA ALA A 692 -8.15 -26.41 5.94
C ALA A 692 -7.20 -25.53 6.75
N THR A 693 -7.73 -24.48 7.40
CA THR A 693 -6.96 -23.60 8.28
C THR A 693 -6.56 -24.35 9.55
N ALA A 694 -7.50 -25.01 10.23
CA ALA A 694 -7.24 -25.80 11.43
C ALA A 694 -6.34 -27.03 11.18
N ALA A 695 -6.29 -27.53 9.94
CA ALA A 695 -5.38 -28.60 9.54
C ALA A 695 -3.96 -28.11 9.23
N ALA A 696 -3.78 -26.82 8.96
CA ALA A 696 -2.48 -26.22 8.67
C ALA A 696 -1.89 -25.53 9.90
N ILE A 697 -2.74 -24.92 10.73
CA ILE A 697 -2.35 -24.19 11.94
C ILE A 697 -2.95 -24.93 13.14
N ASP A 698 -2.09 -25.41 14.04
CA ASP A 698 -2.52 -26.13 15.22
C ASP A 698 -3.18 -25.20 16.28
N LYS A 699 -3.68 -25.80 17.35
CA LYS A 699 -4.33 -25.09 18.46
C LYS A 699 -3.41 -24.12 19.22
N ASP A 700 -2.10 -24.31 19.10
CA ASP A 700 -1.05 -23.55 19.80
C ASP A 700 -0.44 -22.46 18.88
N GLY A 701 -0.98 -22.32 17.66
CA GLY A 701 -0.66 -21.30 16.67
C GLY A 701 0.52 -21.67 15.75
N TRP A 702 0.97 -22.92 15.74
CA TRP A 702 2.04 -23.38 14.85
C TRP A 702 1.50 -23.72 13.48
N LEU A 703 2.07 -23.09 12.46
CA LEU A 703 1.89 -23.48 11.07
C LEU A 703 2.79 -24.69 10.77
N HIS A 704 2.16 -25.80 10.40
CA HIS A 704 2.82 -27.00 9.88
C HIS A 704 3.13 -26.83 8.41
N THR A 705 4.42 -26.69 8.07
CA THR A 705 4.80 -26.36 6.69
C THR A 705 4.66 -27.54 5.73
N GLY A 706 4.70 -28.77 6.25
CA GLY A 706 4.81 -29.98 5.45
C GLY A 706 6.18 -30.19 4.79
N ASP A 707 7.18 -29.38 5.14
CA ASP A 707 8.57 -29.56 4.70
C ASP A 707 9.41 -30.23 5.80
N LEU A 708 10.33 -31.11 5.39
CA LEU A 708 11.31 -31.70 6.29
C LEU A 708 12.54 -30.81 6.35
N ALA A 709 13.02 -30.57 7.57
CA ALA A 709 14.20 -29.78 7.80
C ALA A 709 15.01 -30.29 8.99
N ARG A 710 16.25 -29.79 9.06
CA ARG A 710 17.20 -30.02 10.16
C ARG A 710 17.63 -28.69 10.74
N ARG A 711 17.71 -28.60 12.06
CA ARG A 711 18.30 -27.45 12.77
C ARG A 711 19.70 -27.81 13.27
N ASN A 712 20.65 -26.88 13.12
CA ASN A 712 21.97 -26.98 13.71
C ASN A 712 22.45 -25.58 14.13
N ASN A 713 22.64 -25.37 15.44
CA ASN A 713 23.10 -24.09 16.00
C ASN A 713 22.24 -22.90 15.56
N GLY A 714 20.91 -23.12 15.48
CA GLY A 714 19.93 -22.12 15.07
C GLY A 714 19.83 -21.85 13.56
N TYR A 715 20.69 -22.46 12.73
CA TYR A 715 20.52 -22.48 11.28
C TYR A 715 19.66 -23.65 10.85
N TYR A 716 18.84 -23.44 9.82
CA TYR A 716 17.93 -24.44 9.29
C TYR A 716 18.38 -24.88 7.90
N LYS A 717 18.23 -26.17 7.61
CA LYS A 717 18.45 -26.75 6.29
C LYS A 717 17.23 -27.55 5.89
N ILE A 718 16.72 -27.33 4.68
CA ILE A 718 15.61 -28.11 4.14
C ILE A 718 16.16 -29.43 3.63
N THR A 719 15.59 -30.54 4.08
CA THR A 719 16.07 -31.90 3.77
C THR A 719 15.09 -32.70 2.94
N GLY A 720 13.85 -32.23 2.81
CA GLY A 720 12.85 -32.85 1.94
C GLY A 720 11.46 -32.31 2.19
N ARG A 721 10.44 -33.10 1.83
CA ARG A 721 9.02 -32.78 2.07
C ARG A 721 8.29 -33.99 2.63
N LEU A 722 7.37 -33.74 3.56
CA LEU A 722 6.45 -34.76 4.07
C LEU A 722 5.39 -35.14 3.03
N LYS A 723 5.01 -34.18 2.17
CA LYS A 723 3.99 -34.34 1.14
C LYS A 723 4.64 -34.41 -0.23
N ASP A 724 4.01 -35.13 -1.16
CA ASP A 724 4.48 -35.28 -2.54
C ASP A 724 4.31 -33.99 -3.37
N MET A 725 4.87 -32.84 -2.97
CA MET A 725 4.80 -31.57 -3.73
C MET A 725 6.03 -31.39 -4.62
N ILE A 726 5.83 -31.07 -5.90
CA ILE A 726 6.88 -30.86 -6.92
C ILE A 726 7.29 -29.37 -6.94
N ILE A 727 8.58 -29.06 -6.90
CA ILE A 727 9.12 -27.71 -7.09
C ILE A 727 9.75 -27.60 -8.48
N ARG A 728 9.02 -26.99 -9.42
CA ARG A 728 9.48 -26.84 -10.80
C ARG A 728 9.86 -25.39 -11.09
N GLY A 729 11.16 -25.11 -11.15
CA GLY A 729 11.65 -23.77 -11.52
C GLY A 729 11.23 -22.65 -10.58
N GLY A 730 11.00 -22.96 -9.30
CA GLY A 730 10.56 -22.00 -8.29
C GLY A 730 9.06 -22.01 -7.99
N GLU A 731 8.27 -22.78 -8.74
CA GLU A 731 6.82 -22.90 -8.55
C GLU A 731 6.47 -24.17 -7.76
N ASN A 732 5.60 -24.01 -6.76
CA ASN A 732 5.07 -25.12 -5.98
C ASN A 732 3.88 -25.77 -6.70
N ILE A 733 4.06 -27.01 -7.14
CA ILE A 733 3.08 -27.77 -7.91
C ILE A 733 2.65 -28.98 -7.10
N TYR A 734 1.34 -29.12 -6.90
CA TYR A 734 0.77 -30.23 -6.15
C TYR A 734 0.27 -31.29 -7.15
N PRO A 735 0.86 -32.50 -7.18
CA PRO A 735 0.43 -33.60 -8.03
C PRO A 735 -1.08 -33.82 -8.02
N LYS A 736 -1.71 -33.70 -6.85
CA LYS A 736 -3.13 -33.93 -6.68
C LYS A 736 -3.99 -33.01 -7.54
N GLU A 737 -3.59 -31.75 -7.73
CA GLU A 737 -4.30 -30.79 -8.61
C GLU A 737 -4.26 -31.26 -10.07
N ILE A 738 -3.11 -31.78 -10.52
CA ILE A 738 -2.96 -32.29 -11.89
C ILE A 738 -3.67 -33.64 -12.03
N GLU A 739 -3.59 -34.51 -11.02
CA GLU A 739 -4.31 -35.78 -10.97
C GLU A 739 -5.81 -35.54 -11.07
N ASP A 740 -6.39 -34.70 -10.20
CA ASP A 740 -7.81 -34.37 -10.16
C ASP A 740 -8.30 -33.79 -11.49
N PHE A 741 -7.48 -32.98 -12.17
CA PHE A 741 -7.77 -32.54 -13.52
C PHE A 741 -7.69 -33.68 -14.55
N ILE A 742 -6.62 -34.50 -14.54
CA ILE A 742 -6.46 -35.61 -15.48
C ILE A 742 -7.58 -36.66 -15.31
N TYR A 743 -8.10 -36.87 -14.09
CA TYR A 743 -9.26 -37.72 -13.83
C TYR A 743 -10.52 -37.28 -14.58
N THR A 744 -10.62 -36.01 -14.97
CA THR A 744 -11.74 -35.52 -15.79
C THR A 744 -11.67 -36.02 -17.25
N HIS A 745 -10.53 -36.55 -17.70
CA HIS A 745 -10.37 -37.08 -19.04
C HIS A 745 -11.12 -38.42 -19.20
N PRO A 746 -11.98 -38.60 -20.23
CA PRO A 746 -12.88 -39.74 -20.32
C PRO A 746 -12.18 -41.10 -20.42
N LYS A 747 -10.94 -41.13 -20.92
CA LYS A 747 -10.15 -42.37 -21.12
C LYS A 747 -9.32 -42.81 -19.90
N VAL A 748 -9.17 -41.95 -18.89
CA VAL A 748 -8.31 -42.23 -17.74
C VAL A 748 -9.09 -43.02 -16.69
N LYS A 749 -8.51 -44.13 -16.21
CA LYS A 749 -9.03 -44.94 -15.10
C LYS A 749 -8.42 -44.50 -13.77
N ASP A 750 -7.11 -44.33 -13.75
CA ASP A 750 -6.35 -43.90 -12.58
C ASP A 750 -5.10 -43.12 -13.02
N VAL A 751 -4.61 -42.22 -12.18
CA VAL A 751 -3.43 -41.39 -12.45
C VAL A 751 -2.69 -41.05 -11.17
N GLN A 752 -1.36 -41.11 -11.23
CA GLN A 752 -0.46 -40.64 -10.19
C GLN A 752 0.56 -39.70 -10.81
N VAL A 753 0.71 -38.53 -10.22
CA VAL A 753 1.69 -37.53 -10.64
C VAL A 753 2.84 -37.50 -9.64
N ILE A 754 4.07 -37.45 -10.17
CA ILE A 754 5.32 -37.45 -9.40
C ILE A 754 6.28 -36.40 -9.96
N GLY A 755 7.14 -35.86 -9.08
CA GLY A 755 8.31 -35.09 -9.48
C GLY A 755 9.45 -36.02 -9.84
N VAL A 756 10.15 -35.72 -10.94
CA VAL A 756 11.38 -36.40 -11.36
C VAL A 756 12.51 -35.39 -11.49
N PRO A 757 13.78 -35.74 -11.18
CA PRO A 757 14.90 -34.79 -11.24
C PRO A 757 15.09 -34.18 -12.64
N ASP A 758 15.36 -32.87 -12.70
CA ASP A 758 15.68 -32.16 -13.95
C ASP A 758 16.86 -31.20 -13.74
N GLU A 759 17.82 -31.20 -14.67
CA GLU A 759 19.03 -30.36 -14.54
C GLU A 759 18.74 -28.86 -14.60
N GLY A 760 17.67 -28.45 -15.30
CA GLY A 760 17.31 -27.04 -15.46
C GLY A 760 16.37 -26.56 -14.35
N TYR A 761 15.24 -27.24 -14.19
CA TYR A 761 14.15 -26.79 -13.31
C TYR A 761 14.23 -27.33 -11.88
N GLY A 762 15.21 -28.17 -11.56
CA GLY A 762 15.29 -28.92 -10.30
C GLY A 762 14.42 -30.18 -10.35
N GLU A 763 13.12 -30.01 -10.55
CA GLU A 763 12.17 -31.10 -10.81
C GLU A 763 11.34 -30.84 -12.08
N GLU A 764 10.90 -31.94 -12.70
CA GLU A 764 9.90 -31.96 -13.76
C GLU A 764 8.74 -32.89 -13.43
N ILE A 765 7.60 -32.66 -14.07
CA ILE A 765 6.37 -33.39 -13.79
C ILE A 765 6.31 -34.65 -14.66
N MET A 766 6.06 -35.80 -14.03
CA MET A 766 5.74 -37.04 -14.71
C MET A 766 4.35 -37.53 -14.29
N ALA A 767 3.51 -37.86 -15.26
CA ALA A 767 2.21 -38.51 -15.03
C ALA A 767 2.30 -40.00 -15.35
N VAL A 768 1.94 -40.84 -14.39
CA VAL A 768 1.84 -42.30 -14.53
C VAL A 768 0.35 -42.64 -14.59
N VAL A 769 -0.11 -43.19 -15.71
CA VAL A 769 -1.53 -43.27 -16.07
C VAL A 769 -1.95 -44.71 -16.33
N ILE A 770 -3.10 -45.08 -15.77
CA ILE A 770 -3.83 -46.30 -16.11
C ILE A 770 -5.03 -45.89 -16.96
N LEU A 771 -5.14 -46.44 -18.16
CA LEU A 771 -6.29 -46.21 -19.04
C LEU A 771 -7.47 -47.11 -18.65
N LYS A 772 -8.68 -46.70 -19.03
CA LYS A 772 -9.84 -47.60 -18.99
C LYS A 772 -9.65 -48.76 -19.96
N ASP A 773 -10.29 -49.88 -19.67
CA ASP A 773 -10.16 -51.10 -20.46
C ASP A 773 -10.55 -50.83 -21.93
N ASN A 774 -9.71 -51.29 -22.87
CA ASN A 774 -9.83 -51.08 -24.33
C ASN A 774 -9.69 -49.64 -24.84
N GLU A 775 -9.26 -48.68 -24.00
CA GLU A 775 -8.92 -47.33 -24.45
C GLU A 775 -7.45 -47.20 -24.85
N THR A 776 -7.17 -46.28 -25.77
CA THR A 776 -5.81 -45.90 -26.16
C THR A 776 -5.66 -44.38 -26.16
N MET A 777 -4.49 -43.92 -25.73
CA MET A 777 -4.12 -42.51 -25.67
C MET A 777 -2.60 -42.40 -25.85
N THR A 778 -2.14 -41.43 -26.63
CA THR A 778 -0.70 -41.15 -26.73
C THR A 778 -0.26 -40.18 -25.63
N GLU A 779 1.03 -40.15 -25.34
CA GLU A 779 1.62 -39.14 -24.43
C GLU A 779 1.30 -37.72 -24.90
N LYS A 780 1.30 -37.48 -26.22
CA LYS A 780 0.97 -36.19 -26.81
C LYS A 780 -0.47 -35.79 -26.53
N ASP A 781 -1.43 -36.71 -26.67
CA ASP A 781 -2.84 -36.43 -26.43
C ASP A 781 -3.10 -35.94 -25.00
N LEU A 782 -2.50 -36.62 -24.01
CA LEU A 782 -2.64 -36.22 -22.61
C LEU A 782 -1.96 -34.87 -22.32
N LYS A 783 -0.76 -34.66 -22.84
CA LYS A 783 -0.05 -33.37 -22.72
C LYS A 783 -0.85 -32.24 -23.33
N ASP A 784 -1.43 -32.46 -24.51
CA ASP A 784 -2.24 -31.48 -25.21
C ASP A 784 -3.53 -31.17 -24.43
N TYR A 785 -4.16 -32.19 -23.85
CA TYR A 785 -5.34 -32.03 -22.97
C TYR A 785 -5.04 -31.17 -21.74
N VAL A 786 -3.95 -31.48 -20.99
CA VAL A 786 -3.56 -30.68 -19.82
C VAL A 786 -3.16 -29.27 -20.21
N ARG A 787 -2.33 -29.11 -21.24
CA ARG A 787 -1.81 -27.81 -21.68
C ARG A 787 -2.88 -26.85 -22.17
N THR A 788 -3.99 -27.37 -22.71
CA THR A 788 -5.10 -26.55 -23.21
C THR A 788 -6.02 -26.05 -22.10
N HIS A 789 -6.07 -26.71 -20.95
CA HIS A 789 -7.03 -26.43 -19.89
C HIS A 789 -6.41 -25.96 -18.56
N MET A 790 -5.12 -26.23 -18.34
CA MET A 790 -4.36 -25.80 -17.16
C MET A 790 -3.18 -24.90 -17.54
N ALA A 791 -2.63 -24.19 -16.56
CA ALA A 791 -1.40 -23.42 -16.74
C ALA A 791 -0.26 -24.30 -17.30
N LYS A 792 0.48 -23.79 -18.29
CA LYS A 792 1.52 -24.52 -19.04
C LYS A 792 2.57 -25.20 -18.13
N HIS A 793 2.94 -24.57 -17.02
CA HIS A 793 3.94 -25.12 -16.09
C HIS A 793 3.43 -26.35 -15.31
N LYS A 794 2.13 -26.65 -15.33
CA LYS A 794 1.50 -27.84 -14.75
C LYS A 794 1.36 -29.00 -15.74
N THR A 795 1.75 -28.81 -17.01
CA THR A 795 1.71 -29.88 -18.01
C THR A 795 2.82 -30.91 -17.75
N PRO A 796 2.51 -32.21 -17.62
CA PRO A 796 3.53 -33.24 -17.47
C PRO A 796 4.56 -33.22 -18.61
N ARG A 797 5.85 -33.21 -18.28
CA ARG A 797 6.93 -33.37 -19.26
C ARG A 797 7.06 -34.81 -19.72
N TYR A 798 6.75 -35.77 -18.87
CA TYR A 798 6.77 -37.20 -19.16
C TYR A 798 5.40 -37.80 -18.88
N VAL A 799 4.95 -38.70 -19.76
CA VAL A 799 3.76 -39.53 -19.51
C VAL A 799 4.15 -40.99 -19.68
N GLU A 800 3.82 -41.80 -18.68
CA GLU A 800 3.97 -43.24 -18.74
C GLU A 800 2.61 -43.91 -18.57
N PHE A 801 2.30 -44.85 -19.47
CA PHE A 801 1.12 -45.70 -19.36
C PHE A 801 1.53 -47.02 -18.73
N VAL A 802 0.83 -47.42 -17.67
CA VAL A 802 1.07 -48.66 -16.92
C VAL A 802 -0.23 -49.43 -16.76
N GLU A 803 -0.13 -50.74 -16.55
CA GLU A 803 -1.30 -51.59 -16.25
C GLU A 803 -1.70 -51.49 -14.78
N GLU A 804 -0.72 -51.30 -13.88
CA GLU A 804 -0.91 -51.16 -12.44
C GLU A 804 0.15 -50.24 -11.81
N PHE A 805 -0.14 -49.72 -10.62
CA PHE A 805 0.82 -48.95 -9.85
C PHE A 805 1.60 -49.82 -8.86
N PRO A 806 2.87 -49.51 -8.57
CA PRO A 806 3.57 -50.12 -7.44
C PRO A 806 2.84 -49.79 -6.14
N MET A 807 2.41 -50.82 -5.41
CA MET A 807 1.72 -50.69 -4.12
C MET A 807 2.47 -51.46 -3.02
N ASN A 808 2.25 -51.10 -1.75
CA ASN A 808 2.69 -51.92 -0.62
C ASN A 808 1.69 -53.05 -0.31
N ALA A 809 2.01 -53.91 0.65
CA ALA A 809 1.15 -55.02 1.08
C ALA A 809 -0.24 -54.59 1.60
N ALA A 810 -0.41 -53.31 1.94
CA ALA A 810 -1.69 -52.72 2.37
C ALA A 810 -2.46 -52.03 1.22
N GLY A 811 -2.00 -52.16 -0.03
CA GLY A 811 -2.63 -51.53 -1.19
C GLY A 811 -2.37 -50.02 -1.33
N LYS A 812 -1.43 -49.45 -0.56
CA LYS A 812 -1.05 -48.03 -0.69
C LYS A 812 -0.05 -47.87 -1.84
N ILE A 813 -0.35 -46.96 -2.75
CA ILE A 813 0.51 -46.58 -3.88
C ILE A 813 1.86 -46.04 -3.37
N LEU A 814 2.95 -46.49 -3.98
CA LEU A 814 4.32 -46.15 -3.63
C LEU A 814 4.93 -45.21 -4.68
N LYS A 815 4.64 -43.92 -4.58
CA LYS A 815 5.16 -42.89 -5.49
C LYS A 815 6.69 -42.79 -5.49
N TYR A 816 7.37 -43.09 -4.39
CA TYR A 816 8.84 -43.11 -4.36
C TYR A 816 9.41 -44.19 -5.30
N LYS A 817 8.80 -45.38 -5.37
CA LYS A 817 9.20 -46.43 -6.32
C LYS A 817 8.97 -46.00 -7.77
N MET A 818 7.87 -45.27 -8.03
CA MET A 818 7.64 -44.71 -9.36
C MET A 818 8.75 -43.73 -9.75
N ARG A 819 9.23 -42.89 -8.81
CA ARG A 819 10.36 -41.98 -9.05
C ARG A 819 11.66 -42.73 -9.30
N GLU A 820 11.97 -43.74 -8.50
CA GLU A 820 13.17 -44.58 -8.70
C GLU A 820 13.16 -45.22 -10.09
N ASN A 821 12.04 -45.85 -10.46
CA ASN A 821 11.84 -46.43 -11.79
C ASN A 821 11.98 -45.38 -12.91
N ALA A 822 11.41 -44.17 -12.70
CA ALA A 822 11.51 -43.09 -13.65
C ALA A 822 12.95 -42.59 -13.83
N ILE A 823 13.73 -42.48 -12.75
CA ILE A 823 15.15 -42.07 -12.80
C ILE A 823 15.96 -43.05 -13.65
N GLU A 824 15.73 -44.36 -13.46
CA GLU A 824 16.41 -45.38 -14.25
C GLU A 824 15.96 -45.36 -15.72
N LYS A 825 14.65 -45.37 -15.96
CA LYS A 825 14.05 -45.45 -17.30
C LYS A 825 14.36 -44.22 -18.17
N LEU A 826 14.34 -43.02 -17.56
CA LEU A 826 14.60 -41.74 -18.22
C LEU A 826 16.09 -41.34 -18.17
N LYS A 827 16.95 -42.12 -17.53
CA LYS A 827 18.40 -41.87 -17.37
C LYS A 827 18.72 -40.53 -16.68
N LEU A 828 18.04 -40.25 -15.57
CA LEU A 828 18.14 -38.98 -14.83
C LEU A 828 19.16 -39.00 -13.68
N GLN A 829 20.07 -39.98 -13.64
CA GLN A 829 21.01 -40.16 -12.51
C GLN A 829 21.91 -38.93 -12.29
N LYS A 830 22.30 -38.26 -13.38
CA LYS A 830 23.12 -37.04 -13.31
C LYS A 830 22.37 -35.88 -12.63
N ALA A 831 21.11 -35.65 -12.99
CA ALA A 831 20.27 -34.64 -12.36
C ALA A 831 20.02 -34.95 -10.87
N ASN A 832 19.81 -36.22 -10.54
CA ASN A 832 19.59 -36.68 -9.16
C ASN A 832 20.81 -36.47 -8.24
N GLY A 833 22.02 -36.43 -8.79
CA GLY A 833 23.27 -36.24 -8.03
C GLY A 833 23.62 -34.78 -7.68
N ILE A 834 22.79 -33.80 -8.07
CA ILE A 834 23.07 -32.37 -7.85
C ILE A 834 22.84 -32.02 -6.36
N VAL A 835 23.88 -31.56 -5.68
CA VAL A 835 23.81 -31.10 -4.29
C VAL A 835 23.21 -29.70 -4.21
N THR A 836 22.25 -29.50 -3.31
CA THR A 836 21.54 -28.23 -3.10
C THR A 836 21.58 -27.78 -1.63
N ALA A 837 21.40 -26.47 -1.44
CA ALA A 837 21.43 -25.77 -0.16
C ALA A 837 20.31 -26.21 0.80
#